data_AF-A0A3E0NZZ2-F1
#
_entry.id   AF-A0A3E0NZZ2-F1
#
_cell.length_a   1.000
_cell.length_b   1.000
_cell.length_c   1.000
_cell.angle_alpha   90.00
_cell.angle_beta   90.00
_cell.angle_gamma   90.00
#
_symmetry.space_group_name_H-M   'P 1'
#
loop_
_entity.id
_entity.type
_entity.pdbx_description
1 polymer ?
#
loop_
_entity_poly.entity_id
_entity_poly.type
_entity_poly.pdbx_seq_one_letter_code
_entity_poly.pdbx_strand_id
1 'polypeptide(L)'
;MWVMCLTGVDYFSTLGYQPSIAFEAAGILAPIATIVLVLVTLLGALPVYAHVARCSPNGQGSIAILERLMRGWTGKTVVLALLGFAATDFVITKTLSAADAAVHMIHNPLWQYMPPFVHALSEHGQQMALTMTLLLVLGAVFMRGFKEVIGLAVVVVGLYLTLNLLVVGSGLVYLARHPELFSDWTTNLAEGNWYLRHPPLSGHDMLTVVLISILLFPKLALGLSGFETGVAVMPLIQGDPDDTPEEPRGRIRNAKKLLATAAGIMSLYLLGSAAVTATLIPPGELLKEPSHAAGAPEGGGGSAADRALAFLAHGQGPHEINPLFGDAFGTLYDLSTMVILSFAGLSAMAGLLNLVPQYLPRYGMAPEWTRAVRPLVVLFTLINLTVTWVFGASVEAQGGAYATGVLVLISSACVATVIDRYRQNTGHWFMRLSWPFLAITVVFFFTTAANMIERPDGIKIASWFIIAIVVSSFGSRLKRSTELRFKAFEFADNNSHFLWDSLKHLEFPVLVPHRPGRRGLDDKEASIRHRHRLSDDVPIVFIEAVLGDPSEFQQSPLMEIKQQEGRFVIRVSRCASIAHAIATIALELSRGGTPPEIHFGWSDESELTATVGFFLFGEGNVPWRVRDLIRKAEPDPSLHPHVIIG
;
A
#
# COMPACT_ATOMS: atom_id res chain seq x y z
N MET A 1 -13.16 -16.40 -10.91
CA MET A 1 -12.64 -16.17 -12.28
C MET A 1 -12.58 -14.68 -12.60
N TRP A 2 -13.69 -13.94 -12.53
CA TRP A 2 -13.74 -12.49 -12.82
C TRP A 2 -12.75 -11.64 -12.01
N VAL A 3 -12.75 -11.83 -10.69
CA VAL A 3 -11.81 -11.12 -9.79
C VAL A 3 -10.37 -11.58 -9.99
N MET A 4 -10.15 -12.83 -10.39
CA MET A 4 -8.81 -13.34 -10.74
C MET A 4 -8.25 -12.64 -11.97
N CYS A 5 -9.09 -12.29 -12.94
CA CYS A 5 -8.62 -11.53 -14.09
C CYS A 5 -8.29 -10.09 -13.68
N LEU A 6 -9.07 -9.46 -12.80
CA LEU A 6 -8.74 -8.13 -12.27
C LEU A 6 -7.43 -8.11 -11.46
N THR A 7 -7.22 -9.09 -10.58
CA THR A 7 -5.98 -9.24 -9.80
C THR A 7 -4.82 -9.64 -10.70
N GLY A 8 -5.12 -10.51 -11.67
CA GLY A 8 -4.18 -11.10 -12.58
C GLY A 8 -3.72 -10.14 -13.65
N VAL A 9 -4.41 -9.01 -13.89
CA VAL A 9 -3.92 -8.03 -14.84
C VAL A 9 -2.52 -7.56 -14.44
N ASP A 10 -2.35 -7.09 -13.21
CA ASP A 10 -1.07 -6.60 -12.70
C ASP A 10 0.00 -7.70 -12.67
N TYR A 11 -0.40 -8.90 -12.28
CA TYR A 11 0.53 -10.03 -12.21
C TYR A 11 0.97 -10.53 -13.59
N PHE A 12 0.02 -10.77 -14.49
CA PHE A 12 0.28 -11.32 -15.83
C PHE A 12 0.84 -10.27 -16.78
N SER A 13 0.53 -8.97 -16.62
CA SER A 13 1.09 -7.91 -17.45
C SER A 13 2.61 -7.81 -17.31
N THR A 14 3.17 -8.29 -16.21
CA THR A 14 4.63 -8.35 -16.04
C THR A 14 5.32 -9.18 -17.14
N LEU A 15 4.61 -10.07 -17.84
CA LEU A 15 5.15 -10.79 -19.01
C LEU A 15 5.56 -9.86 -20.16
N GLY A 16 5.03 -8.63 -20.23
CA GLY A 16 5.39 -7.66 -21.26
C GLY A 16 6.88 -7.32 -21.24
N TYR A 17 7.44 -7.15 -20.03
CA TYR A 17 8.80 -6.67 -19.82
C TYR A 17 9.71 -7.64 -19.05
N GLN A 18 9.15 -8.52 -18.19
CA GLN A 18 9.93 -9.39 -17.30
C GLN A 18 10.92 -10.30 -18.02
N PRO A 19 10.61 -10.92 -19.18
CA PRO A 19 11.59 -11.72 -19.91
C PRO A 19 12.80 -10.91 -20.39
N SER A 20 12.59 -9.66 -20.82
CA SER A 20 13.67 -8.74 -21.19
C SER A 20 14.50 -8.35 -19.97
N ILE A 21 13.86 -7.96 -18.86
CA ILE A 21 14.55 -7.65 -17.59
C ILE A 21 15.35 -8.86 -17.09
N ALA A 22 14.81 -10.07 -17.25
CA ALA A 22 15.47 -11.27 -16.79
C ALA A 22 16.78 -11.53 -17.53
N PHE A 23 16.76 -11.35 -18.85
CA PHE A 23 17.98 -11.45 -19.64
C PHE A 23 18.94 -10.29 -19.39
N GLU A 24 18.45 -9.06 -19.21
CA GLU A 24 19.31 -7.93 -18.87
C GLU A 24 20.05 -8.14 -17.53
N ALA A 25 19.35 -8.72 -16.55
CA ALA A 25 19.89 -8.95 -15.21
C ALA A 25 20.81 -10.17 -15.10
N ALA A 26 20.48 -11.26 -15.82
CA ALA A 26 21.12 -12.57 -15.66
C ALA A 26 21.79 -13.09 -16.94
N GLY A 27 21.63 -12.41 -18.07
CA GLY A 27 22.09 -12.87 -19.38
C GLY A 27 21.56 -14.26 -19.71
N ILE A 28 22.45 -15.14 -20.17
CA ILE A 28 22.13 -16.54 -20.52
C ILE A 28 21.65 -17.35 -19.30
N LEU A 29 21.94 -16.91 -18.07
CA LEU A 29 21.47 -17.54 -16.83
C LEU A 29 19.99 -17.25 -16.52
N ALA A 30 19.32 -16.40 -17.30
CA ALA A 30 17.93 -16.01 -17.07
C ALA A 30 16.96 -17.18 -16.83
N PRO A 31 17.01 -18.31 -17.58
CA PRO A 31 16.14 -19.45 -17.29
C PRO A 31 16.37 -20.04 -15.88
N ILE A 32 17.63 -20.16 -15.44
CA ILE A 32 18.00 -20.74 -14.14
C ILE A 32 17.61 -19.78 -13.00
N ALA A 33 17.90 -18.49 -13.16
CA ALA A 33 17.50 -17.48 -12.20
C ALA A 33 15.96 -17.35 -12.11
N THR A 34 15.25 -17.60 -13.21
CA THR A 34 13.78 -17.64 -13.24
C THR A 34 13.22 -18.87 -12.50
N ILE A 35 13.91 -20.02 -12.53
CA ILE A 35 13.55 -21.17 -11.68
C ILE A 35 13.63 -20.77 -10.20
N VAL A 36 14.69 -20.06 -9.79
CA VAL A 36 14.80 -19.56 -8.40
C VAL A 36 13.65 -18.61 -8.07
N LEU A 37 13.32 -17.67 -8.96
CA LEU A 37 12.17 -16.78 -8.79
C LEU A 37 10.86 -17.56 -8.61
N VAL A 38 10.60 -18.57 -9.43
CA VAL A 38 9.38 -19.40 -9.34
C VAL A 38 9.36 -20.19 -8.03
N LEU A 39 10.48 -20.74 -7.59
CA LEU A 39 10.57 -21.43 -6.29
C LEU A 39 10.28 -20.47 -5.13
N VAL A 40 10.89 -19.28 -5.12
CA VAL A 40 10.61 -18.24 -4.11
C VAL A 40 9.16 -17.77 -4.17
N THR A 41 8.56 -17.73 -5.36
CA THR A 41 7.14 -17.40 -5.54
C THR A 41 6.23 -18.45 -4.91
N LEU A 42 6.40 -19.72 -5.28
CA LEU A 42 5.50 -20.81 -4.87
C LEU A 42 5.73 -21.24 -3.42
N LEU A 43 6.97 -21.27 -2.97
CA LEU A 43 7.35 -21.74 -1.62
C LEU A 43 7.54 -20.60 -0.62
N GLY A 44 7.65 -19.35 -1.07
CA GLY A 44 7.84 -18.17 -0.24
C GLY A 44 6.64 -17.24 -0.24
N ALA A 45 6.42 -16.51 -1.35
CA ALA A 45 5.37 -15.50 -1.43
C ALA A 45 3.96 -16.11 -1.25
N LEU A 46 3.65 -17.18 -1.97
CA LEU A 46 2.33 -17.81 -1.93
C LEU A 46 1.88 -18.25 -0.52
N PRO A 47 2.67 -19.00 0.29
CA PRO A 47 2.25 -19.37 1.63
C PRO A 47 2.15 -18.17 2.59
N VAL A 48 3.01 -17.15 2.44
CA VAL A 48 2.92 -15.91 3.22
C VAL A 48 1.62 -15.18 2.88
N TYR A 49 1.34 -14.94 1.61
CA TYR A 49 0.14 -14.23 1.18
C TYR A 49 -1.15 -15.03 1.41
N ALA A 50 -1.10 -16.36 1.41
CA ALA A 50 -2.21 -17.20 1.87
C ALA A 50 -2.49 -17.00 3.37
N HIS A 51 -1.46 -16.75 4.19
CA HIS A 51 -1.62 -16.38 5.59
C HIS A 51 -2.17 -14.95 5.73
N VAL A 52 -1.62 -13.98 4.98
CA VAL A 52 -2.12 -12.59 4.97
C VAL A 52 -3.60 -12.53 4.58
N ALA A 53 -4.02 -13.26 3.55
CA ALA A 53 -5.42 -13.33 3.11
C ALA A 53 -6.35 -13.84 4.22
N ARG A 54 -5.86 -14.70 5.13
CA ARG A 54 -6.64 -15.13 6.31
C ARG A 54 -6.76 -14.02 7.36
N CYS A 55 -5.69 -13.29 7.63
CA CYS A 55 -5.65 -12.29 8.70
C CYS A 55 -6.24 -10.92 8.28
N SER A 56 -6.26 -10.64 6.97
CA SER A 56 -6.67 -9.37 6.38
C SER A 56 -7.73 -9.55 5.27
N PRO A 57 -8.93 -10.10 5.58
CA PRO A 57 -9.94 -10.43 4.57
C PRO A 57 -10.61 -9.20 3.91
N ASN A 58 -10.32 -8.01 4.43
CA ASN A 58 -10.81 -6.72 3.94
C ASN A 58 -9.82 -6.01 2.99
N GLY A 59 -8.75 -6.69 2.58
CA GLY A 59 -7.82 -6.21 1.57
C GLY A 59 -6.89 -5.09 2.03
N GLN A 60 -6.52 -5.11 3.32
CA GLN A 60 -5.59 -4.15 3.91
C GLN A 60 -4.14 -4.65 3.92
N GLY A 61 -3.90 -5.87 3.40
CA GLY A 61 -2.59 -6.48 3.32
C GLY A 61 -1.93 -6.69 4.69
N SER A 62 -0.60 -6.61 4.71
CA SER A 62 0.24 -6.71 5.91
C SER A 62 0.05 -5.53 6.87
N ILE A 63 -0.39 -4.37 6.36
CA ILE A 63 -0.56 -3.13 7.13
C ILE A 63 -1.54 -3.36 8.28
N ALA A 64 -2.70 -3.99 8.01
CA ALA A 64 -3.68 -4.32 9.05
C ALA A 64 -3.18 -5.29 10.10
N ILE A 65 -2.30 -6.23 9.72
CA ILE A 65 -1.74 -7.19 10.66
C ILE A 65 -0.79 -6.46 11.60
N LEU A 66 0.13 -5.66 11.06
CA LEU A 66 1.10 -4.89 11.84
C LEU A 66 0.43 -3.82 12.71
N GLU A 67 -0.63 -3.18 12.22
CA GLU A 67 -1.46 -2.26 13.00
C GLU A 67 -2.01 -2.93 14.28
N ARG A 68 -2.52 -4.17 14.20
CA ARG A 68 -3.02 -4.89 15.39
C ARG A 68 -1.89 -5.37 16.30
N LEU A 69 -0.71 -5.64 15.73
CA LEU A 69 0.42 -6.20 16.47
C LEU A 69 1.20 -5.14 17.27
N MET A 70 1.28 -3.91 16.77
CA MET A 70 2.07 -2.80 17.34
C MET A 70 1.17 -1.78 18.02
N ARG A 71 1.48 -1.40 19.26
CA ARG A 71 0.71 -0.42 20.04
C ARG A 71 1.38 0.95 20.05
N GLY A 72 0.58 2.01 20.13
CA GLY A 72 1.05 3.39 20.29
C GLY A 72 1.75 3.99 19.07
N TRP A 73 2.68 4.91 19.32
CA TRP A 73 3.33 5.73 18.28
C TRP A 73 4.23 4.94 17.32
N THR A 74 4.87 3.88 17.80
CA THR A 74 5.72 3.01 16.96
C THR A 74 4.90 2.33 15.88
N GLY A 75 3.71 1.81 16.22
CA GLY A 75 2.77 1.25 15.26
C GLY A 75 2.32 2.28 14.21
N LYS A 76 2.00 3.51 14.64
CA LYS A 76 1.59 4.58 13.73
C LYS A 76 2.69 4.96 12.73
N THR A 77 3.94 5.10 13.19
CA THR A 77 5.07 5.42 12.31
C THR A 77 5.33 4.29 11.30
N VAL A 78 5.26 3.02 11.73
CA VAL A 78 5.41 1.88 10.83
C VAL A 78 4.29 1.84 9.78
N VAL A 79 3.03 2.00 10.20
CA VAL A 79 1.89 2.04 9.27
C VAL A 79 2.03 3.18 8.27
N LEU A 80 2.45 4.37 8.71
CA LEU A 80 2.69 5.51 7.83
C LEU A 80 3.81 5.25 6.82
N ALA A 81 4.91 4.64 7.25
CA ALA A 81 6.01 4.26 6.37
C ALA A 81 5.53 3.23 5.33
N LEU A 82 4.84 2.17 5.77
CA LEU A 82 4.29 1.14 4.88
C LEU A 82 3.27 1.71 3.90
N LEU A 83 2.45 2.67 4.33
CA LEU A 83 1.50 3.32 3.44
C LEU A 83 2.19 4.22 2.41
N GLY A 84 3.33 4.82 2.76
CA GLY A 84 4.19 5.51 1.79
C GLY A 84 4.82 4.55 0.79
N PHE A 85 5.27 3.37 1.22
CA PHE A 85 5.72 2.32 0.29
C PHE A 85 4.58 1.80 -0.58
N ALA A 86 3.38 1.58 -0.04
CA ALA A 86 2.19 1.21 -0.82
C ALA A 86 1.79 2.30 -1.81
N ALA A 87 1.85 3.57 -1.42
CA ALA A 87 1.61 4.69 -2.32
C ALA A 87 2.64 4.72 -3.45
N THR A 88 3.92 4.51 -3.11
CA THR A 88 5.02 4.42 -4.10
C THR A 88 4.76 3.27 -5.06
N ASP A 89 4.49 2.07 -4.54
CA ASP A 89 4.24 0.87 -5.34
C ASP A 89 3.09 1.09 -6.33
N PHE A 90 1.90 1.48 -5.84
CA PHE A 90 0.74 1.63 -6.73
C PHE A 90 0.81 2.83 -7.66
N VAL A 91 1.40 3.95 -7.24
CA VAL A 91 1.59 5.11 -8.14
C VAL A 91 2.57 4.75 -9.24
N ILE A 92 3.72 4.15 -8.88
CA ILE A 92 4.73 3.76 -9.85
C ILE A 92 4.22 2.64 -10.76
N THR A 93 3.44 1.67 -10.25
CA THR A 93 2.80 0.65 -11.09
C THR A 93 1.97 1.28 -12.20
N LYS A 94 1.21 2.34 -11.92
CA LYS A 94 0.40 3.05 -12.92
C LYS A 94 1.26 3.75 -13.96
N THR A 95 2.25 4.53 -13.50
CA THR A 95 3.08 5.36 -14.38
C THR A 95 4.06 4.52 -15.20
N LEU A 96 4.63 3.45 -14.62
CA LEU A 96 5.48 2.49 -15.29
C LEU A 96 4.69 1.67 -16.32
N SER A 97 3.53 1.12 -15.96
CA SER A 97 2.72 0.33 -16.91
C SER A 97 2.22 1.18 -18.09
N ALA A 98 1.84 2.44 -17.84
CA ALA A 98 1.45 3.35 -18.91
C ALA A 98 2.64 3.73 -19.82
N ALA A 99 3.83 3.89 -19.25
CA ALA A 99 5.06 4.16 -20.00
C ALA A 99 5.45 2.97 -20.87
N ASP A 100 5.40 1.76 -20.31
CA ASP A 100 5.72 0.52 -21.01
C ASP A 100 4.72 0.23 -22.15
N ALA A 101 3.42 0.46 -21.90
CA ALA A 101 2.39 0.40 -22.93
C ALA A 101 2.66 1.37 -24.10
N ALA A 102 3.22 2.55 -23.81
CA ALA A 102 3.61 3.50 -24.84
C ALA A 102 4.81 3.02 -25.67
N VAL A 103 5.79 2.35 -25.06
CA VAL A 103 6.95 1.76 -25.77
C VAL A 103 6.52 0.73 -26.80
N HIS A 104 5.60 -0.18 -26.41
CA HIS A 104 5.02 -1.17 -27.33
C HIS A 104 4.34 -0.52 -28.54
N MET A 105 3.67 0.60 -28.32
CA MET A 105 2.93 1.27 -29.40
C MET A 105 3.82 2.06 -30.34
N ILE A 106 4.84 2.75 -29.83
CA ILE A 106 5.76 3.55 -30.67
C ILE A 106 6.60 2.65 -31.58
N HIS A 107 7.00 1.48 -31.09
CA HIS A 107 7.76 0.48 -31.85
C HIS A 107 6.88 -0.43 -32.71
N ASN A 108 5.57 -0.20 -32.73
CA ASN A 108 4.67 -0.96 -33.60
C ASN A 108 4.80 -0.47 -35.06
N PRO A 109 4.87 -1.36 -36.07
CA PRO A 109 4.94 -0.97 -37.47
C PRO A 109 3.78 -0.07 -37.94
N LEU A 110 2.59 -0.15 -37.33
CA LEU A 110 1.48 0.74 -37.67
C LEU A 110 1.67 2.17 -37.19
N TRP A 111 2.58 2.41 -36.24
CA TRP A 111 2.84 3.74 -35.70
C TRP A 111 3.32 4.71 -36.78
N GLN A 112 4.02 4.22 -37.81
CA GLN A 112 4.49 5.02 -38.95
C GLN A 112 3.36 5.69 -39.76
N TYR A 113 2.12 5.19 -39.64
CA TYR A 113 0.95 5.74 -40.33
C TYR A 113 0.21 6.79 -39.49
N MET A 114 0.74 7.18 -38.32
CA MET A 114 0.14 8.23 -37.52
C MET A 114 0.27 9.61 -38.18
N PRO A 115 -0.63 10.56 -37.84
CA PRO A 115 -0.59 11.89 -38.43
C PRO A 115 0.78 12.57 -38.26
N PRO A 116 1.21 13.41 -39.22
CA PRO A 116 2.55 14.03 -39.20
C PRO A 116 2.89 14.80 -37.92
N PHE A 117 1.89 15.36 -37.23
CA PHE A 117 2.10 16.08 -35.97
C PHE A 117 2.62 15.17 -34.83
N VAL A 118 2.34 13.86 -34.87
CA VAL A 118 2.84 12.89 -33.89
C VAL A 118 4.33 12.68 -34.11
N HIS A 119 4.73 12.48 -35.38
CA HIS A 119 6.13 12.31 -35.77
C HIS A 119 6.97 13.61 -35.70
N ALA A 120 6.33 14.77 -35.58
CA ALA A 120 7.02 16.04 -35.33
C ALA A 120 7.63 16.13 -33.93
N LEU A 121 7.16 15.30 -32.99
CA LEU A 121 7.76 15.15 -31.66
C LEU A 121 8.96 14.20 -31.72
N SER A 122 9.98 14.44 -30.91
CA SER A 122 11.03 13.43 -30.67
C SER A 122 10.41 12.14 -30.12
N GLU A 123 11.06 11.00 -30.29
CA GLU A 123 10.58 9.71 -29.77
C GLU A 123 10.23 9.78 -28.28
N HIS A 124 11.09 10.43 -27.49
CA HIS A 124 10.84 10.71 -26.08
C HIS A 124 9.59 11.59 -25.86
N GLY A 125 9.37 12.59 -26.71
CA GLY A 125 8.16 13.43 -26.69
C GLY A 125 6.89 12.65 -27.03
N GLN A 126 6.96 11.71 -27.98
CA GLN A 126 5.87 10.81 -28.34
C GLN A 126 5.52 9.88 -27.16
N GLN A 127 6.53 9.26 -26.54
CA GLN A 127 6.36 8.40 -25.36
C GLN A 127 5.73 9.16 -24.20
N MET A 128 6.22 10.36 -23.89
CA MET A 128 5.65 11.22 -22.85
C MET A 128 4.17 11.54 -23.14
N ALA A 129 3.86 12.04 -24.35
CA ALA A 129 2.51 12.43 -24.71
C ALA A 129 1.52 11.25 -24.68
N LEU A 130 1.93 10.09 -25.19
CA LEU A 130 1.11 8.88 -25.18
C LEU A 130 0.89 8.39 -23.74
N THR A 131 1.94 8.30 -22.93
CA THR A 131 1.85 7.89 -21.52
C THR A 131 0.88 8.77 -20.73
N MET A 132 1.01 10.09 -20.87
CA MET A 132 0.11 11.06 -20.22
C MET A 132 -1.34 10.90 -20.67
N THR A 133 -1.55 10.66 -21.97
CA THR A 133 -2.88 10.41 -22.54
C THR A 133 -3.49 9.14 -21.97
N LEU A 134 -2.72 8.05 -21.87
CA LEU A 134 -3.16 6.79 -21.27
C LEU A 134 -3.56 6.99 -19.81
N LEU A 135 -2.77 7.73 -19.03
CA LEU A 135 -3.09 8.04 -17.62
C LEU A 135 -4.35 8.91 -17.47
N LEU A 136 -4.56 9.86 -18.38
CA LEU A 136 -5.79 10.68 -18.41
C LEU A 136 -7.02 9.84 -18.74
N VAL A 137 -6.94 8.99 -19.76
CA VAL A 137 -8.02 8.06 -20.13
C VAL A 137 -8.32 7.12 -18.96
N LEU A 138 -7.30 6.58 -18.32
CA LEU A 138 -7.41 5.74 -17.14
C LEU A 138 -8.14 6.45 -15.99
N GLY A 139 -7.75 7.70 -15.68
CA GLY A 139 -8.42 8.53 -14.68
C GLY A 139 -9.88 8.82 -15.04
N ALA A 140 -10.17 9.12 -16.30
CA ALA A 140 -11.52 9.38 -16.80
C ALA A 140 -12.44 8.15 -16.70
N VAL A 141 -11.93 6.95 -17.01
CA VAL A 141 -12.68 5.69 -16.83
C VAL A 141 -13.09 5.49 -15.37
N PHE A 142 -12.20 5.78 -14.42
CA PHE A 142 -12.52 5.69 -12.99
C PHE A 142 -13.58 6.67 -12.51
N MET A 143 -13.76 7.81 -13.18
CA MET A 143 -14.81 8.77 -12.85
C MET A 143 -16.22 8.21 -13.14
N ARG A 144 -16.34 7.30 -14.11
CA ARG A 144 -17.61 6.69 -14.55
C ARG A 144 -18.05 5.53 -13.67
N GLY A 145 -17.12 4.74 -13.12
CA GLY A 145 -17.39 3.73 -12.11
C GLY A 145 -16.71 2.37 -12.36
N PHE A 146 -16.42 1.65 -11.28
CA PHE A 146 -15.52 0.48 -11.30
C PHE A 146 -16.20 -0.85 -11.72
N LYS A 147 -17.52 -0.98 -11.58
CA LYS A 147 -18.22 -2.28 -11.77
C LYS A 147 -18.16 -2.80 -13.22
N GLU A 148 -18.25 -1.90 -14.21
CA GLU A 148 -18.22 -2.27 -15.64
C GLU A 148 -16.83 -2.77 -16.07
N VAL A 149 -15.77 -2.28 -15.40
CA VAL A 149 -14.37 -2.57 -15.74
C VAL A 149 -13.97 -4.02 -15.40
N ILE A 150 -14.57 -4.61 -14.36
CA ILE A 150 -14.24 -5.98 -13.91
C ILE A 150 -14.56 -7.02 -14.99
N GLY A 151 -15.66 -6.84 -15.73
CA GLY A 151 -16.03 -7.76 -16.81
C GLY A 151 -15.07 -7.71 -17.99
N LEU A 152 -14.62 -6.52 -18.36
CA LEU A 152 -13.67 -6.31 -19.43
C LEU A 152 -12.30 -6.92 -19.12
N ALA A 153 -11.88 -6.92 -17.85
CA ALA A 153 -10.61 -7.51 -17.43
C ALA A 153 -10.50 -9.01 -17.78
N VAL A 154 -11.61 -9.76 -17.77
CA VAL A 154 -11.61 -11.19 -18.16
C VAL A 154 -11.23 -11.38 -19.62
N VAL A 155 -11.83 -10.58 -20.51
CA VAL A 155 -11.57 -10.64 -21.95
C VAL A 155 -10.13 -10.23 -22.24
N VAL A 156 -9.67 -9.14 -21.61
CA VAL A 156 -8.30 -8.63 -21.77
C VAL A 156 -7.26 -9.67 -21.34
N VAL A 157 -7.40 -10.23 -20.13
CA VAL A 157 -6.46 -11.25 -19.62
C VAL A 157 -6.53 -12.52 -20.45
N GLY A 158 -7.73 -12.98 -20.80
CA GLY A 158 -7.92 -14.17 -21.64
C GLY A 158 -7.20 -14.03 -22.98
N LEU A 159 -7.43 -12.93 -23.70
CA LEU A 159 -6.77 -12.64 -24.97
C LEU A 159 -5.24 -12.60 -24.81
N TYR A 160 -4.74 -11.84 -23.84
CA TYR A 160 -3.30 -11.67 -23.64
C TYR A 160 -2.60 -12.98 -23.29
N LEU A 161 -3.17 -13.78 -22.38
CA LEU A 161 -2.62 -15.08 -22.03
C LEU A 161 -2.66 -16.05 -23.21
N THR A 162 -3.74 -16.06 -24.00
CA THR A 162 -3.80 -16.89 -25.21
C THR A 162 -2.72 -16.49 -26.22
N LEU A 163 -2.53 -15.20 -26.48
CA LEU A 163 -1.48 -14.73 -27.39
C LEU A 163 -0.09 -15.09 -26.89
N ASN A 164 0.18 -14.91 -25.59
CA ASN A 164 1.44 -15.36 -24.98
C ASN A 164 1.63 -16.87 -25.06
N LEU A 165 0.55 -17.66 -24.91
CA LEU A 165 0.61 -19.11 -25.04
C LEU A 165 1.00 -19.52 -26.46
N LEU A 166 0.51 -18.80 -27.47
CA LEU A 166 0.89 -19.04 -28.86
C LEU A 166 2.36 -18.69 -29.10
N VAL A 167 2.84 -17.54 -28.62
CA VAL A 167 4.25 -17.11 -28.78
C VAL A 167 5.19 -18.07 -28.06
N VAL A 168 5.01 -18.24 -26.75
CA VAL A 168 5.88 -19.09 -25.91
C VAL A 168 5.74 -20.56 -26.30
N GLY A 169 4.53 -21.04 -26.55
CA GLY A 169 4.28 -22.42 -26.96
C GLY A 169 4.92 -22.75 -28.31
N SER A 170 4.81 -21.86 -29.29
CA SER A 170 5.48 -22.05 -30.60
C SER A 170 7.00 -22.02 -30.47
N GLY A 171 7.55 -21.12 -29.64
CA GLY A 171 8.98 -21.07 -29.34
C GLY A 171 9.49 -22.36 -28.70
N LEU A 172 8.78 -22.90 -27.71
CA LEU A 172 9.13 -24.18 -27.07
C LEU A 172 9.05 -25.36 -28.04
N VAL A 173 8.02 -25.40 -28.90
CA VAL A 173 7.91 -26.42 -29.96
C VAL A 173 9.05 -26.30 -30.97
N TYR A 174 9.46 -25.08 -31.32
CA TYR A 174 10.58 -24.84 -32.21
C TYR A 174 11.90 -25.32 -31.59
N LEU A 175 12.16 -25.00 -30.31
CA LEU A 175 13.33 -25.49 -29.56
C LEU A 175 13.37 -27.01 -29.47
N ALA A 176 12.23 -27.67 -29.26
CA ALA A 176 12.15 -29.12 -29.21
C ALA A 176 12.48 -29.78 -30.56
N ARG A 177 12.31 -29.07 -31.68
CA ARG A 177 12.65 -29.54 -33.04
C ARG A 177 14.09 -29.21 -33.45
N HIS A 178 14.73 -28.26 -32.79
CA HIS A 178 16.07 -27.75 -33.08
C HIS A 178 16.97 -27.90 -31.83
N PRO A 179 17.34 -29.14 -31.45
CA PRO A 179 18.09 -29.42 -30.23
C PRO A 179 19.47 -28.75 -30.20
N GLU A 180 20.03 -28.39 -31.35
CA GLU A 180 21.27 -27.62 -31.49
C GLU A 180 21.22 -26.28 -30.76
N LEU A 181 20.11 -25.55 -30.79
CA LEU A 181 19.98 -24.25 -30.11
C LEU A 181 20.05 -24.40 -28.58
N PHE A 182 19.47 -25.49 -28.07
CA PHE A 182 19.57 -25.82 -26.66
C PHE A 182 20.99 -26.28 -26.29
N SER A 183 21.63 -27.07 -27.16
CA SER A 183 23.02 -27.48 -26.99
C SER A 183 23.94 -26.27 -26.95
N ASP A 184 23.79 -25.32 -27.86
CA ASP A 184 24.58 -24.08 -27.93
C ASP A 184 24.40 -23.22 -26.67
N TRP A 185 23.16 -23.11 -26.17
CA TRP A 185 22.89 -22.44 -24.90
C TRP A 185 23.61 -23.15 -23.72
N THR A 186 23.55 -24.48 -23.64
CA THR A 186 24.25 -25.23 -22.59
C THR A 186 25.77 -25.14 -22.69
N THR A 187 26.32 -25.09 -23.91
CA THR A 187 27.75 -24.92 -24.16
C THR A 187 28.20 -23.53 -23.71
N ASN A 188 27.49 -22.47 -24.11
CA ASN A 188 27.79 -21.10 -23.67
C ASN A 188 27.71 -20.94 -22.15
N LEU A 189 26.76 -21.63 -21.52
CA LEU A 189 26.65 -21.67 -20.06
C LEU A 189 27.88 -22.33 -19.40
N ALA A 190 28.35 -23.45 -19.93
CA ALA A 190 29.51 -24.19 -19.43
C ALA A 190 30.84 -23.46 -19.69
N GLU A 191 30.94 -22.74 -20.80
CA GLU A 191 32.14 -21.98 -21.19
C GLU A 191 32.28 -20.65 -20.43
N GLY A 192 31.25 -20.21 -19.71
CA GLY A 192 31.28 -18.95 -18.96
C GLY A 192 30.86 -17.72 -19.77
N ASN A 193 30.33 -17.92 -20.99
CA ASN A 193 29.86 -16.85 -21.88
C ASN A 193 28.48 -16.33 -21.41
N TRP A 194 28.39 -15.82 -20.19
CA TRP A 194 27.09 -15.51 -19.56
C TRP A 194 26.49 -14.16 -19.97
N TYR A 195 27.25 -13.32 -20.69
CA TYR A 195 26.85 -11.95 -21.05
C TYR A 195 26.53 -11.07 -19.82
N LEU A 196 27.18 -11.35 -18.69
CA LEU A 196 27.12 -10.55 -17.48
C LEU A 196 28.24 -9.51 -17.44
N ARG A 197 27.93 -8.23 -17.17
CA ARG A 197 28.96 -7.18 -16.99
C ARG A 197 29.90 -7.49 -15.82
N HIS A 198 29.34 -7.94 -14.70
CA HIS A 198 30.07 -8.20 -13.46
C HIS A 198 29.54 -9.48 -12.79
N PRO A 199 30.13 -10.65 -13.08
CA PRO A 199 29.76 -11.88 -12.37
C PRO A 199 30.19 -11.76 -10.90
N PRO A 200 29.30 -12.06 -9.93
CA PRO A 200 29.59 -11.88 -8.50
C PRO A 200 30.55 -12.94 -7.93
N LEU A 201 30.71 -14.06 -8.64
CA LEU A 201 31.59 -15.17 -8.27
C LEU A 201 32.41 -15.60 -9.50
N SER A 202 33.65 -16.03 -9.26
CA SER A 202 34.54 -16.60 -10.29
C SER A 202 34.42 -18.13 -10.33
N GLY A 203 34.41 -18.72 -11.53
CA GLY A 203 34.37 -20.17 -11.76
C GLY A 203 33.17 -20.61 -12.60
N HIS A 204 33.30 -21.70 -13.36
CA HIS A 204 32.29 -22.10 -14.37
C HIS A 204 31.50 -23.35 -13.95
N ASP A 205 31.76 -23.86 -12.75
CA ASP A 205 31.12 -25.07 -12.24
C ASP A 205 29.60 -24.86 -12.05
N MET A 206 28.84 -25.96 -12.14
CA MET A 206 27.38 -25.95 -11.95
C MET A 206 26.97 -25.32 -10.60
N LEU A 207 27.76 -25.53 -9.55
CA LEU A 207 27.50 -24.94 -8.24
C LEU A 207 27.63 -23.41 -8.28
N THR A 208 28.63 -22.88 -9.00
CA THR A 208 28.81 -21.45 -9.19
C THR A 208 27.67 -20.85 -10.01
N VAL A 209 27.23 -21.54 -11.08
CA VAL A 209 26.05 -21.14 -11.88
C VAL A 209 24.79 -21.01 -11.01
N VAL A 210 24.53 -22.00 -10.14
CA VAL A 210 23.39 -21.97 -9.21
C VAL A 210 23.53 -20.84 -8.20
N LEU A 211 24.71 -20.66 -7.60
CA LEU A 211 24.96 -19.59 -6.62
C LEU A 211 24.82 -18.20 -7.24
N ILE A 212 25.36 -17.99 -8.44
CA ILE A 212 25.18 -16.74 -9.18
C ILE A 212 23.70 -16.49 -9.48
N SER A 213 22.96 -17.52 -9.91
CA SER A 213 21.52 -17.41 -10.15
C SER A 213 20.75 -17.02 -8.88
N ILE A 214 21.14 -17.55 -7.71
CA ILE A 214 20.60 -17.16 -6.39
C ILE A 214 21.00 -15.72 -6.01
N LEU A 215 22.19 -15.26 -6.39
CA LEU A 215 22.61 -13.88 -6.12
C LEU A 215 21.93 -12.87 -7.06
N LEU A 216 21.57 -13.29 -8.28
CA LEU A 216 20.95 -12.44 -9.29
C LEU A 216 19.41 -12.45 -9.24
N PHE A 217 18.77 -13.47 -8.65
CA PHE A 217 17.30 -13.51 -8.59
C PHE A 217 16.65 -12.25 -7.98
N PRO A 218 17.26 -11.51 -7.01
CA PRO A 218 16.65 -10.29 -6.50
C PRO A 218 16.37 -9.24 -7.57
N LYS A 219 17.17 -9.20 -8.64
CA LYS A 219 16.95 -8.33 -9.81
C LYS A 219 15.69 -8.70 -10.59
N LEU A 220 15.25 -9.95 -10.47
CA LEU A 220 14.06 -10.52 -11.11
C LEU A 220 12.81 -10.39 -10.24
N ALA A 221 12.92 -9.95 -8.99
CA ALA A 221 11.84 -9.98 -8.02
C ALA A 221 10.66 -9.03 -8.35
N LEU A 222 10.79 -8.24 -9.42
CA LEU A 222 9.72 -7.44 -10.03
C LEU A 222 8.49 -8.27 -10.43
N GLY A 223 8.67 -9.55 -10.75
CA GLY A 223 7.59 -10.47 -11.08
C GLY A 223 6.72 -10.93 -9.89
N LEU A 224 6.83 -10.32 -8.71
CA LEU A 224 6.09 -10.70 -7.48
C LEU A 224 5.01 -9.69 -7.05
N SER A 225 4.88 -8.53 -7.72
CA SER A 225 3.99 -7.43 -7.33
C SER A 225 2.51 -7.82 -7.18
N GLY A 226 2.02 -8.68 -8.07
CA GLY A 226 0.61 -9.04 -8.15
C GLY A 226 0.04 -9.73 -6.90
N PHE A 227 0.87 -10.19 -5.95
CA PHE A 227 0.41 -10.73 -4.67
C PHE A 227 -0.19 -9.67 -3.75
N GLU A 228 0.43 -8.48 -3.67
CA GLU A 228 -0.07 -7.39 -2.83
C GLU A 228 -1.38 -6.85 -3.40
N THR A 229 -1.40 -6.58 -4.71
CA THR A 229 -2.61 -6.22 -5.45
C THR A 229 -3.70 -7.28 -5.31
N GLY A 230 -3.32 -8.56 -5.34
CA GLY A 230 -4.22 -9.70 -5.17
C GLY A 230 -4.93 -9.74 -3.82
N VAL A 231 -4.24 -9.39 -2.74
CA VAL A 231 -4.86 -9.24 -1.42
C VAL A 231 -5.64 -7.94 -1.32
N ALA A 232 -5.14 -6.83 -1.88
CA ALA A 232 -5.79 -5.52 -1.79
C ALA A 232 -7.24 -5.52 -2.32
N VAL A 233 -7.50 -6.32 -3.35
CA VAL A 233 -8.82 -6.45 -4.00
C VAL A 233 -9.67 -7.61 -3.46
N MET A 234 -9.23 -8.27 -2.40
CA MET A 234 -9.97 -9.35 -1.73
C MET A 234 -11.43 -9.01 -1.36
N PRO A 235 -11.81 -7.77 -0.98
CA PRO A 235 -13.21 -7.40 -0.74
C PRO A 235 -14.15 -7.64 -1.92
N LEU A 236 -13.61 -7.69 -3.15
CA LEU A 236 -14.37 -7.93 -4.37
C LEU A 236 -14.61 -9.42 -4.62
N ILE A 237 -13.90 -10.30 -3.91
CA ILE A 237 -14.03 -11.75 -4.04
C ILE A 237 -15.34 -12.18 -3.39
N GLN A 238 -16.17 -12.87 -4.17
CA GLN A 238 -17.43 -13.43 -3.69
C GLN A 238 -17.17 -14.49 -2.61
N GLY A 239 -17.85 -14.32 -1.48
CA GLY A 239 -17.89 -15.28 -0.38
C GLY A 239 -18.96 -16.36 -0.56
N ASP A 240 -19.05 -17.27 0.40
CA ASP A 240 -20.16 -18.24 0.46
C ASP A 240 -21.43 -17.53 1.01
N PRO A 241 -22.65 -18.03 0.73
CA PRO A 241 -23.89 -17.42 1.23
C PRO A 241 -23.95 -17.29 2.76
N ASP A 242 -23.27 -18.19 3.47
CA ASP A 242 -23.21 -18.25 4.94
C ASP A 242 -22.06 -17.41 5.52
N ASP A 243 -21.29 -16.68 4.70
CA ASP A 243 -20.19 -15.85 5.18
C ASP A 243 -20.72 -14.66 6.00
N THR A 244 -20.20 -14.50 7.22
CA THR A 244 -20.41 -13.28 8.02
C THR A 244 -19.31 -12.25 7.75
N PRO A 245 -19.56 -10.94 7.98
CA PRO A 245 -18.51 -9.93 7.88
C PRO A 245 -17.30 -10.16 8.79
N GLU A 246 -17.53 -10.84 9.93
CA GLU A 246 -16.51 -11.14 10.95
C GLU A 246 -15.71 -12.39 10.60
N GLU A 247 -16.32 -13.38 9.94
CA GLU A 247 -15.69 -14.65 9.59
C GLU A 247 -15.98 -15.07 8.13
N PRO A 248 -15.43 -14.36 7.13
CA PRO A 248 -15.71 -14.62 5.71
C PRO A 248 -14.89 -15.79 5.16
N ARG A 249 -15.19 -17.01 5.63
CA ARG A 249 -14.43 -18.24 5.32
C ARG A 249 -14.42 -18.56 3.82
N GLY A 250 -15.56 -18.41 3.14
CA GLY A 250 -15.70 -18.60 1.71
C GLY A 250 -14.80 -17.65 0.91
N ARG A 251 -14.83 -16.35 1.26
CA ARG A 251 -13.94 -15.34 0.65
C ARG A 251 -12.46 -15.68 0.84
N ILE A 252 -12.03 -16.05 2.05
CA ILE A 252 -10.63 -16.43 2.35
C ILE A 252 -10.20 -17.63 1.51
N ARG A 253 -11.04 -18.66 1.42
CA ARG A 253 -10.78 -19.84 0.59
C ARG A 253 -10.63 -19.46 -0.89
N ASN A 254 -11.52 -18.62 -1.40
CA ASN A 254 -11.51 -18.18 -2.80
C ASN A 254 -10.31 -17.27 -3.11
N ALA A 255 -9.88 -16.43 -2.17
CA ALA A 255 -8.66 -15.63 -2.29
C ALA A 255 -7.40 -16.51 -2.39
N LYS A 256 -7.28 -17.54 -1.53
CA LYS A 256 -6.17 -18.49 -1.60
C LYS A 256 -6.13 -19.27 -2.92
N LYS A 257 -7.29 -19.73 -3.39
CA LYS A 257 -7.41 -20.39 -4.70
C LYS A 257 -6.97 -19.47 -5.83
N LEU A 258 -7.39 -18.20 -5.79
CA LEU A 258 -7.01 -17.19 -6.76
C LEU A 258 -5.49 -16.97 -6.80
N LEU A 259 -4.86 -16.75 -5.64
CA LEU A 259 -3.41 -16.55 -5.55
C LEU A 259 -2.63 -17.78 -6.05
N ALA A 260 -3.05 -18.99 -5.66
CA ALA A 260 -2.40 -20.23 -6.09
C ALA A 260 -2.56 -20.47 -7.61
N THR A 261 -3.74 -20.21 -8.16
CA THR A 261 -4.00 -20.38 -9.59
C THR A 261 -3.20 -19.38 -10.41
N ALA A 262 -3.18 -18.10 -10.00
CA ALA A 262 -2.41 -17.07 -10.65
C ALA A 262 -0.90 -17.39 -10.62
N ALA A 263 -0.36 -17.77 -9.46
CA ALA A 263 1.04 -18.15 -9.29
C ALA A 263 1.43 -19.35 -10.18
N GLY A 264 0.56 -20.36 -10.27
CA GLY A 264 0.79 -21.53 -11.12
C GLY A 264 0.84 -21.18 -12.62
N ILE A 265 -0.14 -20.40 -13.10
CA ILE A 265 -0.18 -19.93 -14.49
C ILE A 265 1.06 -19.10 -14.81
N MET A 266 1.40 -18.14 -13.96
CA MET A 266 2.53 -17.25 -14.18
C MET A 266 3.86 -18.00 -14.14
N SER A 267 4.02 -18.99 -13.27
CA SER A 267 5.22 -19.83 -13.21
C SER A 267 5.48 -20.53 -14.54
N LEU A 268 4.43 -21.06 -15.19
CA LEU A 268 4.54 -21.69 -16.50
C LEU A 268 4.97 -20.68 -17.58
N TYR A 269 4.36 -19.49 -17.60
CA TYR A 269 4.73 -18.45 -18.55
C TYR A 269 6.14 -17.90 -18.32
N LEU A 270 6.55 -17.66 -17.08
CA LEU A 270 7.89 -17.16 -16.75
C LEU A 270 8.98 -18.14 -17.16
N LEU A 271 8.82 -19.43 -16.83
CA LEU A 271 9.78 -20.45 -17.23
C LEU A 271 9.85 -20.61 -18.75
N GLY A 272 8.68 -20.69 -19.41
CA GLY A 272 8.62 -20.84 -20.86
C GLY A 272 9.19 -19.63 -21.60
N SER A 273 8.79 -18.42 -21.21
CA SER A 273 9.29 -17.19 -21.83
C SER A 273 10.78 -17.00 -21.60
N ALA A 274 11.29 -17.19 -20.39
CA ALA A 274 12.73 -17.07 -20.11
C ALA A 274 13.56 -18.05 -20.93
N ALA A 275 13.10 -19.31 -21.07
CA ALA A 275 13.77 -20.30 -21.91
C ALA A 275 13.76 -19.89 -23.39
N VAL A 276 12.61 -19.48 -23.91
CA VAL A 276 12.44 -19.07 -25.31
C VAL A 276 13.25 -17.81 -25.63
N THR A 277 13.21 -16.78 -24.79
CA THR A 277 13.91 -15.53 -25.06
C THR A 277 15.43 -15.68 -24.94
N ALA A 278 15.92 -16.42 -23.94
CA ALA A 278 17.36 -16.61 -23.74
C ALA A 278 18.04 -17.51 -24.79
N THR A 279 17.26 -18.27 -25.57
CA THR A 279 17.78 -19.22 -26.57
C THR A 279 17.50 -18.79 -28.02
N LEU A 280 16.31 -18.23 -28.30
CA LEU A 280 15.91 -17.89 -29.67
C LEU A 280 16.23 -16.44 -30.08
N ILE A 281 16.48 -15.55 -29.13
CA ILE A 281 16.79 -14.14 -29.42
C ILE A 281 18.28 -13.92 -29.25
N PRO A 282 18.98 -13.33 -30.24
CA PRO A 282 20.38 -12.98 -30.11
C PRO A 282 20.63 -12.06 -28.91
N PRO A 283 21.70 -12.28 -28.11
CA PRO A 283 21.98 -11.46 -26.93
C PRO A 283 22.07 -9.94 -27.22
N GLY A 284 22.58 -9.55 -28.39
CA GLY A 284 22.68 -8.16 -28.81
C GLY A 284 21.32 -7.45 -28.98
N GLU A 285 20.26 -8.19 -29.33
CA GLU A 285 18.92 -7.62 -29.51
C GLU A 285 18.19 -7.42 -28.17
N LEU A 286 18.59 -8.14 -27.11
CA LEU A 286 17.99 -8.06 -25.78
C LEU A 286 18.63 -6.98 -24.88
N LEU A 287 19.82 -6.51 -25.22
CA LEU A 287 20.59 -5.57 -24.41
C LEU A 287 20.35 -4.11 -24.86
N LYS A 288 20.09 -3.21 -23.90
CA LYS A 288 19.85 -1.78 -24.16
C LYS A 288 21.11 -0.98 -24.48
N GLU A 289 22.25 -1.43 -24.00
CA GLU A 289 23.54 -0.86 -24.36
C GLU A 289 24.37 -1.94 -25.02
N PRO A 290 25.09 -1.62 -26.11
CA PRO A 290 26.01 -2.57 -26.72
C PRO A 290 27.05 -2.98 -25.68
N SER A 291 26.96 -4.23 -25.21
CA SER A 291 28.10 -4.85 -24.53
C SER A 291 29.29 -4.80 -25.49
N HIS A 292 30.52 -4.68 -24.98
CA HIS A 292 31.76 -4.71 -25.77
C HIS A 292 31.98 -6.02 -26.57
N ALA A 293 30.94 -6.82 -26.80
CA ALA A 293 30.93 -7.87 -27.79
C ALA A 293 31.23 -7.28 -29.17
N ALA A 294 32.29 -7.80 -29.78
CA ALA A 294 32.74 -7.39 -31.11
C ALA A 294 31.58 -7.56 -32.12
N GLY A 295 31.07 -6.44 -32.66
CA GLY A 295 30.05 -6.42 -33.70
C GLY A 295 28.72 -5.74 -33.36
N ALA A 296 28.55 -5.17 -32.17
CA ALA A 296 27.33 -4.42 -31.85
C ALA A 296 27.30 -3.04 -32.57
N PRO A 297 26.18 -2.66 -33.21
CA PRO A 297 26.06 -1.35 -33.86
C PRO A 297 26.17 -0.20 -32.86
N GLU A 298 26.89 0.86 -33.23
CA GLU A 298 27.00 2.09 -32.45
C GLU A 298 25.69 2.88 -32.52
N GLY A 299 24.88 2.82 -31.46
CA GLY A 299 23.73 3.70 -31.26
C GLY A 299 22.39 2.97 -31.25
N GLY A 300 21.77 2.89 -30.06
CA GLY A 300 20.46 2.30 -29.83
C GLY A 300 20.54 0.96 -29.09
N GLY A 301 19.59 0.72 -28.18
CA GLY A 301 19.37 -0.61 -27.61
C GLY A 301 18.84 -1.57 -28.65
N GLY A 302 19.05 -2.87 -28.44
CA GLY A 302 18.55 -3.91 -29.31
C GLY A 302 17.03 -3.85 -29.47
N SER A 303 16.52 -4.26 -30.64
CA SER A 303 15.10 -4.12 -31.00
C SER A 303 14.14 -4.99 -30.17
N ALA A 304 14.68 -5.95 -29.40
CA ALA A 304 13.95 -6.79 -28.46
C ALA A 304 14.04 -6.29 -27.00
N ALA A 305 14.81 -5.23 -26.72
CA ALA A 305 14.92 -4.65 -25.39
C ALA A 305 13.54 -4.14 -24.92
N ASP A 306 13.18 -4.44 -23.67
CA ASP A 306 11.84 -4.19 -23.07
C ASP A 306 10.64 -4.87 -23.74
N ARG A 307 10.78 -5.50 -24.92
CA ARG A 307 9.67 -6.08 -25.70
C ARG A 307 9.97 -7.46 -26.28
N ALA A 308 10.72 -8.31 -25.57
CA ALA A 308 11.26 -9.57 -26.11
C ALA A 308 10.20 -10.51 -26.70
N LEU A 309 9.04 -10.67 -26.06
CA LEU A 309 7.98 -11.52 -26.58
C LEU A 309 7.25 -10.88 -27.78
N ALA A 310 7.10 -9.55 -27.79
CA ALA A 310 6.55 -8.85 -28.95
C ALA A 310 7.48 -8.94 -30.15
N PHE A 311 8.80 -8.82 -29.94
CA PHE A 311 9.81 -9.02 -30.99
C PHE A 311 9.67 -10.39 -31.67
N LEU A 312 9.46 -11.46 -30.90
CA LEU A 312 9.18 -12.79 -31.46
C LEU A 312 7.81 -12.85 -32.16
N ALA A 313 6.78 -12.21 -31.62
CA ALA A 313 5.44 -12.16 -32.22
C ALA A 313 5.42 -11.43 -33.58
N HIS A 314 6.27 -10.43 -33.76
CA HIS A 314 6.49 -9.74 -35.04
C HIS A 314 7.34 -10.55 -36.02
N GLY A 315 7.88 -11.71 -35.63
CA GLY A 315 8.76 -12.51 -36.48
C GLY A 315 10.10 -11.82 -36.77
N GLN A 316 10.54 -10.90 -35.90
CA GLN A 316 11.77 -10.13 -36.07
C GLN A 316 13.04 -10.93 -35.68
N GLY A 317 12.86 -12.10 -35.07
CA GLY A 317 13.95 -12.99 -34.71
C GLY A 317 14.63 -13.64 -35.93
N PRO A 318 15.84 -14.20 -35.76
CA PRO A 318 16.58 -14.84 -36.84
C PRO A 318 15.95 -16.16 -37.34
N HIS A 319 14.92 -16.65 -36.64
CA HIS A 319 14.30 -17.94 -36.87
C HIS A 319 12.83 -17.79 -37.24
N GLU A 320 12.39 -18.50 -38.28
CA GLU A 320 10.97 -18.61 -38.64
C GLU A 320 10.26 -19.60 -37.69
N ILE A 321 9.88 -19.12 -36.51
CA ILE A 321 9.29 -19.94 -35.43
C ILE A 321 7.88 -20.42 -35.79
N ASN A 322 7.05 -19.52 -36.33
CA ASN A 322 5.66 -19.80 -36.68
C ASN A 322 5.23 -18.91 -37.86
N PRO A 323 4.60 -19.46 -38.92
CA PRO A 323 4.14 -18.68 -40.07
C PRO A 323 3.05 -17.65 -39.75
N LEU A 324 2.40 -17.75 -38.57
CA LEU A 324 1.44 -16.75 -38.10
C LEU A 324 2.13 -15.48 -37.59
N PHE A 325 3.41 -15.54 -37.23
CA PHE A 325 4.15 -14.39 -36.70
C PHE A 325 4.55 -13.45 -37.84
N GLY A 326 4.52 -12.15 -37.56
CA GLY A 326 4.65 -11.08 -38.55
C GLY A 326 3.89 -9.83 -38.12
N ASP A 327 3.89 -8.79 -38.95
CA ASP A 327 3.36 -7.46 -38.57
C ASP A 327 1.91 -7.49 -38.05
N ALA A 328 1.03 -8.29 -38.66
CA ALA A 328 -0.38 -8.36 -38.26
C ALA A 328 -0.55 -9.02 -36.88
N PHE A 329 0.09 -10.17 -36.64
CA PHE A 329 0.01 -10.86 -35.36
C PHE A 329 0.76 -10.09 -34.27
N GLY A 330 1.95 -9.58 -34.58
CA GLY A 330 2.72 -8.74 -33.67
C GLY A 330 1.97 -7.46 -33.29
N THR A 331 1.19 -6.87 -34.21
CA THR A 331 0.34 -5.73 -33.90
C THR A 331 -0.83 -6.10 -32.97
N LEU A 332 -1.48 -7.23 -33.20
CA LEU A 332 -2.50 -7.73 -32.27
C LEU A 332 -1.89 -8.00 -30.88
N TYR A 333 -0.68 -8.53 -30.84
CA TYR A 333 0.08 -8.76 -29.61
C TYR A 333 0.43 -7.45 -28.88
N ASP A 334 0.95 -6.44 -29.58
CA ASP A 334 1.27 -5.13 -29.00
C ASP A 334 0.01 -4.44 -28.47
N LEU A 335 -1.10 -4.47 -29.22
CA LEU A 335 -2.38 -3.91 -28.77
C LEU A 335 -2.87 -4.64 -27.51
N SER A 336 -2.79 -5.97 -27.47
CA SER A 336 -3.15 -6.73 -26.28
C SER A 336 -2.25 -6.41 -25.10
N THR A 337 -0.95 -6.20 -25.33
CA THR A 337 0.05 -5.84 -24.31
C THR A 337 -0.22 -4.44 -23.75
N MET A 338 -0.48 -3.47 -24.63
CA MET A 338 -0.85 -2.11 -24.26
C MET A 338 -2.12 -2.09 -23.40
N VAL A 339 -3.15 -2.84 -23.79
CA VAL A 339 -4.43 -2.90 -23.06
C VAL A 339 -4.24 -3.56 -21.69
N ILE A 340 -3.52 -4.67 -21.58
CA ILE A 340 -3.32 -5.32 -20.27
C ILE A 340 -2.46 -4.45 -19.34
N LEU A 341 -1.39 -3.82 -19.83
CA LEU A 341 -0.56 -2.90 -19.04
C LEU A 341 -1.38 -1.67 -18.57
N SER A 342 -2.22 -1.11 -19.44
CA SER A 342 -3.14 -0.03 -19.06
C SER A 342 -4.11 -0.47 -17.96
N PHE A 343 -4.60 -1.71 -18.02
CA PHE A 343 -5.45 -2.30 -16.98
C PHE A 343 -4.68 -2.61 -15.69
N ALA A 344 -3.36 -2.87 -15.72
CA ALA A 344 -2.57 -3.08 -14.51
C ALA A 344 -2.62 -1.81 -13.64
N GLY A 345 -2.53 -0.65 -14.30
CA GLY A 345 -2.77 0.66 -13.69
C GLY A 345 -4.21 0.87 -13.16
N LEU A 346 -5.21 0.13 -13.66
CA LEU A 346 -6.56 0.09 -13.05
C LEU A 346 -6.51 -0.65 -11.72
N SER A 347 -5.85 -1.81 -11.66
CA SER A 347 -5.75 -2.62 -10.45
C SER A 347 -5.05 -1.86 -9.31
N ALA A 348 -3.95 -1.17 -9.63
CA ALA A 348 -3.22 -0.33 -8.68
C ALA A 348 -4.07 0.83 -8.11
N MET A 349 -4.92 1.46 -8.94
CA MET A 349 -5.86 2.48 -8.45
C MET A 349 -6.90 1.88 -7.51
N ALA A 350 -7.42 0.68 -7.80
CA ALA A 350 -8.35 0.01 -6.89
C ALA A 350 -7.69 -0.27 -5.52
N GLY A 351 -6.40 -0.67 -5.52
CA GLY A 351 -5.59 -0.79 -4.30
C GLY A 351 -5.51 0.51 -3.50
N LEU A 352 -5.15 1.62 -4.15
CA LEU A 352 -5.09 2.95 -3.51
C LEU A 352 -6.44 3.42 -2.98
N LEU A 353 -7.51 3.23 -3.76
CA LEU A 353 -8.88 3.59 -3.38
C LEU A 353 -9.42 2.70 -2.24
N ASN A 354 -8.87 1.50 -2.04
CA ASN A 354 -9.21 0.66 -0.89
C ASN A 354 -8.41 1.05 0.36
N LEU A 355 -7.10 1.24 0.23
CA LEU A 355 -6.20 1.51 1.36
C LEU A 355 -6.38 2.93 1.92
N VAL A 356 -6.35 3.95 1.08
CA VAL A 356 -6.28 5.35 1.56
C VAL A 356 -7.51 5.76 2.38
N PRO A 357 -8.77 5.53 1.95
CA PRO A 357 -9.94 5.90 2.73
C PRO A 357 -10.07 5.17 4.07
N GLN A 358 -9.50 3.97 4.18
CA GLN A 358 -9.55 3.17 5.41
C GLN A 358 -8.51 3.64 6.44
N TYR A 359 -7.33 4.06 5.98
CA TYR A 359 -6.22 4.47 6.85
C TYR A 359 -6.17 5.99 7.06
N LEU A 360 -6.08 6.81 6.01
CA LEU A 360 -5.82 8.25 6.16
C LEU A 360 -6.90 8.96 7.01
N PRO A 361 -8.21 8.82 6.71
CA PRO A 361 -9.25 9.41 7.55
C PRO A 361 -9.32 8.84 8.98
N ARG A 362 -9.21 7.51 9.14
CA ARG A 362 -9.35 6.84 10.45
C ARG A 362 -8.25 7.25 11.41
N TYR A 363 -7.04 7.49 10.91
CA TYR A 363 -5.90 7.96 11.70
C TYR A 363 -5.86 9.49 11.86
N GLY A 364 -6.86 10.21 11.33
CA GLY A 364 -6.95 11.67 11.36
C GLY A 364 -5.95 12.40 10.46
N MET A 365 -5.44 11.70 9.45
CA MET A 365 -4.30 12.08 8.62
C MET A 365 -4.71 12.75 7.31
N ALA A 366 -5.97 12.64 6.89
CA ALA A 366 -6.46 13.38 5.75
C ALA A 366 -7.87 13.96 5.97
N PRO A 367 -8.24 15.01 5.23
CA PRO A 367 -9.57 15.60 5.29
C PRO A 367 -10.67 14.58 4.96
N GLU A 368 -11.88 14.78 5.48
CA GLU A 368 -13.02 13.86 5.26
C GLU A 368 -13.37 13.67 3.78
N TRP A 369 -13.06 14.63 2.90
CA TRP A 369 -13.26 14.47 1.45
C TRP A 369 -12.45 13.30 0.86
N THR A 370 -11.36 12.86 1.49
CA THR A 370 -10.60 11.68 1.04
C THR A 370 -11.38 10.36 1.16
N ARG A 371 -12.54 10.37 1.85
CA ARG A 371 -13.50 9.26 1.79
C ARG A 371 -14.28 9.21 0.49
N ALA A 372 -14.35 10.31 -0.26
CA ALA A 372 -15.02 10.35 -1.54
C ALA A 372 -14.09 9.82 -2.63
N VAL A 373 -14.57 8.83 -3.39
CA VAL A 373 -13.79 8.14 -4.43
C VAL A 373 -13.38 9.09 -5.55
N ARG A 374 -14.31 9.91 -6.08
CA ARG A 374 -14.05 10.76 -7.26
C ARG A 374 -12.97 11.81 -7.02
N PRO A 375 -12.98 12.61 -5.93
CA PRO A 375 -11.87 13.52 -5.63
C PRO A 375 -10.52 12.81 -5.51
N LEU A 376 -10.52 11.61 -4.93
CA LEU A 376 -9.31 10.82 -4.74
C LEU A 376 -8.74 10.32 -6.08
N VAL A 377 -9.61 9.92 -7.02
CA VAL A 377 -9.23 9.60 -8.41
C VAL A 377 -8.55 10.79 -9.10
N VAL A 378 -9.11 12.00 -8.97
CA VAL A 378 -8.52 13.22 -9.55
C VAL A 378 -7.15 13.49 -8.93
N LEU A 379 -7.04 13.43 -7.60
CA LEU A 379 -5.77 13.62 -6.90
C LEU A 379 -4.69 12.64 -7.39
N PHE A 380 -5.01 11.34 -7.43
CA PHE A 380 -4.04 10.35 -7.90
C PHE A 380 -3.72 10.51 -9.37
N THR A 381 -4.68 10.87 -10.22
CA THR A 381 -4.40 11.16 -11.63
C THR A 381 -3.39 12.30 -11.76
N LEU A 382 -3.56 13.40 -11.02
CA LEU A 382 -2.59 14.51 -10.99
C LEU A 382 -1.22 14.10 -10.46
N ILE A 383 -1.17 13.25 -9.43
CA ILE A 383 0.09 12.70 -8.91
C ILE A 383 0.77 11.85 -9.99
N ASN A 384 0.05 10.96 -10.68
CA ASN A 384 0.61 10.12 -11.73
C ASN A 384 1.17 10.97 -12.88
N LEU A 385 0.43 12.00 -13.33
CA LEU A 385 0.92 12.92 -14.36
C LEU A 385 2.20 13.64 -13.91
N THR A 386 2.23 14.13 -12.67
CA THR A 386 3.44 14.78 -12.11
C THR A 386 4.62 13.81 -12.07
N VAL A 387 4.43 12.59 -11.59
CA VAL A 387 5.48 11.56 -11.53
C VAL A 387 5.97 11.21 -12.94
N THR A 388 5.06 10.94 -13.88
CA THR A 388 5.44 10.66 -15.27
C THR A 388 6.25 11.81 -15.88
N TRP A 389 5.89 13.06 -15.60
CA TRP A 389 6.65 14.23 -16.06
C TRP A 389 8.06 14.27 -15.47
N VAL A 390 8.17 14.10 -14.14
CA VAL A 390 9.47 14.12 -13.42
C VAL A 390 10.41 13.01 -13.91
N PHE A 391 9.88 11.82 -14.22
CA PHE A 391 10.68 10.66 -14.63
C PHE A 391 10.81 10.50 -16.15
N GLY A 392 10.38 11.47 -16.95
CA GLY A 392 10.52 11.39 -18.40
C GLY A 392 9.72 10.23 -19.03
N ALA A 393 8.65 9.76 -18.38
CA ALA A 393 7.93 8.54 -18.76
C ALA A 393 8.86 7.31 -18.97
N SER A 394 10.00 7.24 -18.30
CA SER A 394 10.96 6.13 -18.44
C SER A 394 10.60 4.96 -17.51
N VAL A 395 10.53 3.75 -18.07
CA VAL A 395 10.34 2.50 -17.32
C VAL A 395 11.53 2.23 -16.42
N GLU A 396 12.75 2.43 -16.93
CA GLU A 396 13.99 2.17 -16.22
C GLU A 396 14.17 3.09 -15.01
N ALA A 397 13.95 4.41 -15.20
CA ALA A 397 14.09 5.40 -14.13
C ALA A 397 13.10 5.16 -12.97
N GLN A 398 11.99 4.48 -13.25
CA GLN A 398 10.94 4.17 -12.28
C GLN A 398 11.06 2.76 -11.68
N GLY A 399 11.69 1.82 -12.39
CA GLY A 399 11.75 0.41 -12.03
C GLY A 399 12.37 0.13 -10.65
N GLY A 400 13.33 0.96 -10.22
CA GLY A 400 13.90 0.88 -8.87
C GLY A 400 12.88 1.19 -7.77
N ALA A 401 12.08 2.25 -7.93
CA ALA A 401 11.05 2.63 -6.94
C ALA A 401 9.94 1.59 -6.84
N TYR A 402 9.53 1.02 -7.98
CA TYR A 402 8.58 -0.07 -8.02
C TYR A 402 9.08 -1.30 -7.27
N ALA A 403 10.29 -1.79 -7.58
CA ALA A 403 10.89 -2.93 -6.89
C ALA A 403 11.00 -2.69 -5.37
N THR A 404 11.44 -1.50 -4.96
CA THR A 404 11.54 -1.14 -3.54
C THR A 404 10.17 -1.14 -2.85
N GLY A 405 9.14 -0.56 -3.47
CA GLY A 405 7.77 -0.52 -2.93
C GLY A 405 7.23 -1.93 -2.67
N VAL A 406 7.23 -2.77 -3.70
CA VAL A 406 6.76 -4.16 -3.63
C VAL A 406 7.53 -4.97 -2.58
N LEU A 407 8.87 -4.94 -2.63
CA LEU A 407 9.71 -5.77 -1.75
C LEU A 407 9.58 -5.40 -0.28
N VAL A 408 9.39 -4.12 0.04
CA VAL A 408 9.14 -3.69 1.43
C VAL A 408 7.78 -4.19 1.92
N LEU A 409 6.75 -4.15 1.07
CA LEU A 409 5.43 -4.68 1.43
C LEU A 409 5.47 -6.20 1.63
N ILE A 410 6.11 -6.95 0.73
CA ILE A 410 6.29 -8.40 0.89
C ILE A 410 7.10 -8.71 2.15
N SER A 411 8.21 -8.00 2.39
CA SER A 411 9.02 -8.18 3.60
C SER A 411 8.22 -7.88 4.88
N SER A 412 7.38 -6.85 4.84
CA SER A 412 6.47 -6.53 5.95
C SER A 412 5.43 -7.64 6.18
N ALA A 413 4.92 -8.25 5.12
CA ALA A 413 4.00 -9.39 5.18
C ALA A 413 4.67 -10.63 5.80
N CYS A 414 5.93 -10.89 5.44
CA CYS A 414 6.74 -11.96 6.02
C CYS A 414 6.92 -11.76 7.53
N VAL A 415 7.35 -10.56 7.96
CA VAL A 415 7.50 -10.22 9.39
C VAL A 415 6.18 -10.36 10.14
N ALA A 416 5.11 -9.78 9.59
CA ALA A 416 3.78 -9.82 10.19
C ALA A 416 3.32 -11.27 10.39
N THR A 417 3.57 -12.14 9.40
CA THR A 417 3.22 -13.57 9.44
C THR A 417 4.02 -14.31 10.53
N VAL A 418 5.33 -14.07 10.64
CA VAL A 418 6.16 -14.69 11.69
C VAL A 418 5.69 -14.28 13.08
N ILE A 419 5.44 -12.99 13.31
CA ILE A 419 5.00 -12.48 14.61
C ILE A 419 3.61 -13.01 14.97
N ASP A 420 2.67 -12.98 14.01
CA ASP A 420 1.31 -13.46 14.21
C ASP A 420 1.28 -14.96 14.55
N ARG A 421 2.03 -15.79 13.82
CA ARG A 421 2.19 -17.23 14.12
C ARG A 421 2.83 -17.48 15.48
N TYR A 422 3.86 -16.72 15.83
CA TYR A 422 4.50 -16.82 17.13
C TYR A 422 3.53 -16.52 18.28
N ARG A 423 2.63 -15.52 18.11
CA ARG A 423 1.61 -15.18 19.12
C ARG A 423 0.50 -16.22 19.23
N GLN A 424 0.12 -16.89 18.14
CA GLN A 424 -0.93 -17.92 18.14
C GLN A 424 -0.45 -19.26 18.73
N ASN A 425 0.83 -19.60 18.59
CA ASN A 425 1.37 -20.86 19.11
C ASN A 425 1.64 -20.77 20.63
N THR A 426 1.24 -21.79 21.38
CA THR A 426 1.52 -21.96 22.82
C THR A 426 2.64 -22.98 23.04
N GLY A 427 3.60 -22.70 23.94
CA GLY A 427 4.71 -23.63 24.26
C GLY A 427 6.06 -22.93 24.47
N HIS A 428 7.15 -23.71 24.49
CA HIS A 428 8.52 -23.18 24.56
C HIS A 428 8.81 -22.25 23.37
N TRP A 429 9.56 -21.17 23.62
CA TRP A 429 9.82 -20.10 22.64
C TRP A 429 10.33 -20.62 21.28
N PHE A 430 11.18 -21.65 21.28
CA PHE A 430 11.74 -22.26 20.08
C PHE A 430 10.70 -23.01 19.23
N MET A 431 9.73 -23.66 19.87
CA MET A 431 8.64 -24.39 19.18
C MET A 431 7.54 -23.47 18.67
N ARG A 432 7.45 -22.25 19.23
CA ARG A 432 6.50 -21.23 18.76
C ARG A 432 6.92 -20.61 17.43
N LEU A 433 8.23 -20.58 17.15
CA LEU A 433 8.78 -19.98 15.95
C LEU A 433 8.54 -20.86 14.73
N SER A 434 7.89 -20.31 13.71
CA SER A 434 7.67 -21.03 12.45
C SER A 434 8.92 -20.93 11.57
N TRP A 435 9.83 -21.90 11.69
CA TRP A 435 11.07 -21.97 10.91
C TRP A 435 10.91 -21.75 9.40
N PRO A 436 9.88 -22.31 8.71
CA PRO A 436 9.68 -22.05 7.29
C PRO A 436 9.41 -20.58 6.99
N PHE A 437 8.53 -19.92 7.76
CA PHE A 437 8.23 -18.50 7.59
C PHE A 437 9.41 -17.61 7.96
N LEU A 438 10.23 -18.01 8.94
CA LEU A 438 11.45 -17.30 9.28
C LEU A 438 12.47 -17.38 8.13
N ALA A 439 12.68 -18.56 7.53
CA ALA A 439 13.55 -18.72 6.39
C ALA A 439 13.09 -17.87 5.19
N ILE A 440 11.80 -17.87 4.89
CA ILE A 440 11.20 -17.02 3.84
C ILE A 440 11.42 -15.54 4.16
N THR A 441 11.26 -15.13 5.42
CA THR A 441 11.51 -13.76 5.87
C THR A 441 12.95 -13.35 5.61
N VAL A 442 13.93 -14.21 5.94
CA VAL A 442 15.36 -13.94 5.67
C VAL A 442 15.62 -13.76 4.18
N VAL A 443 15.03 -14.61 3.32
CA VAL A 443 15.17 -14.49 1.85
C VAL A 443 14.62 -13.16 1.34
N PHE A 444 13.44 -12.74 1.78
CA PHE A 444 12.86 -11.46 1.34
C PHE A 444 13.57 -10.24 1.90
N PHE A 445 14.09 -10.30 3.12
CA PHE A 445 14.96 -9.24 3.64
C PHE A 445 16.25 -9.12 2.87
N PHE A 446 16.90 -10.24 2.56
CA PHE A 446 18.09 -10.26 1.70
C PHE A 446 17.77 -9.64 0.34
N THR A 447 16.66 -10.06 -0.29
CA THR A 447 16.19 -9.54 -1.57
C THR A 447 15.96 -8.02 -1.52
N THR A 448 15.30 -7.54 -0.47
CA THR A 448 15.01 -6.11 -0.28
C THR A 448 16.28 -5.31 -0.08
N ALA A 449 17.21 -5.81 0.74
CA ALA A 449 18.50 -5.17 0.99
C ALA A 449 19.35 -5.13 -0.29
N ALA A 450 19.45 -6.25 -1.01
CA ALA A 450 20.17 -6.33 -2.28
C ALA A 450 19.62 -5.32 -3.30
N ASN A 451 18.29 -5.25 -3.45
CA ASN A 451 17.67 -4.28 -4.33
C ASN A 451 17.91 -2.82 -3.90
N MET A 452 17.86 -2.51 -2.60
CA MET A 452 18.14 -1.16 -2.09
C MET A 452 19.61 -0.73 -2.28
N ILE A 453 20.55 -1.67 -2.22
CA ILE A 453 21.98 -1.41 -2.46
C ILE A 453 22.22 -1.17 -3.95
N GLU A 454 21.62 -1.99 -4.82
CA GLU A 454 21.81 -1.91 -6.26
C GLU A 454 21.06 -0.72 -6.90
N ARG A 455 19.84 -0.44 -6.43
CA ARG A 455 18.97 0.62 -6.94
C ARG A 455 18.59 1.60 -5.83
N PRO A 456 19.55 2.43 -5.34
CA PRO A 456 19.31 3.37 -4.25
C PRO A 456 18.29 4.46 -4.61
N ASP A 457 18.00 4.67 -5.89
CA ASP A 457 16.99 5.65 -6.29
C ASP A 457 15.59 5.25 -5.84
N GLY A 458 15.32 3.94 -5.71
CA GLY A 458 14.03 3.45 -5.21
C GLY A 458 13.72 3.90 -3.79
N ILE A 459 14.71 3.89 -2.88
CA ILE A 459 14.50 4.37 -1.50
C ILE A 459 14.34 5.89 -1.44
N LYS A 460 15.05 6.64 -2.29
CA LYS A 460 14.91 8.11 -2.36
C LYS A 460 13.49 8.50 -2.75
N ILE A 461 12.94 7.82 -3.75
CA ILE A 461 11.58 8.07 -4.27
C ILE A 461 10.54 7.69 -3.21
N ALA A 462 10.65 6.49 -2.63
CA ALA A 462 9.76 6.07 -1.56
C ALA A 462 9.80 7.03 -0.36
N SER A 463 10.97 7.56 -0.01
CA SER A 463 11.12 8.54 1.07
C SER A 463 10.34 9.82 0.80
N TRP A 464 10.29 10.31 -0.45
CA TRP A 464 9.47 11.48 -0.78
C TRP A 464 7.98 11.23 -0.59
N PHE A 465 7.46 10.05 -0.98
CA PHE A 465 6.08 9.68 -0.71
C PHE A 465 5.79 9.59 0.79
N ILE A 466 6.69 8.95 1.55
CA ILE A 466 6.58 8.86 3.02
C ILE A 466 6.56 10.26 3.64
N ILE A 467 7.48 11.14 3.26
CA ILE A 467 7.54 12.52 3.75
C ILE A 467 6.25 13.26 3.39
N ALA A 468 5.77 13.16 2.14
CA ALA A 468 4.53 13.81 1.72
C ALA A 468 3.31 13.34 2.53
N ILE A 469 3.19 12.03 2.79
CA ILE A 469 2.14 11.47 3.64
C ILE A 469 2.32 11.96 5.08
N VAL A 470 3.52 11.92 5.65
CA VAL A 470 3.78 12.35 7.04
C VAL A 470 3.51 13.85 7.22
N VAL A 471 3.98 14.71 6.30
CA VAL A 471 3.77 16.16 6.35
C VAL A 471 2.30 16.50 6.17
N SER A 472 1.60 15.90 5.20
CA SER A 472 0.16 16.11 5.04
C SER A 472 -0.63 15.60 6.24
N SER A 473 -0.24 14.46 6.81
CA SER A 473 -0.80 13.90 8.05
C SER A 473 -0.62 14.85 9.23
N PHE A 474 0.57 15.44 9.37
CA PHE A 474 0.87 16.39 10.44
C PHE A 474 0.09 17.70 10.27
N GLY A 475 0.03 18.23 9.05
CA GLY A 475 -0.77 19.42 8.72
C GLY A 475 -2.27 19.22 8.98
N SER A 476 -2.82 18.07 8.57
CA SER A 476 -4.20 17.67 8.88
C SER A 476 -4.44 17.58 10.38
N ARG A 477 -3.51 16.98 11.13
CA ARG A 477 -3.59 16.86 12.59
C ARG A 477 -3.57 18.21 13.28
N LEU A 478 -2.68 19.13 12.88
CA LEU A 478 -2.61 20.48 13.42
C LEU A 478 -3.95 21.21 13.27
N LYS A 479 -4.51 21.21 12.06
CA LYS A 479 -5.82 21.80 11.80
C LYS A 479 -6.92 21.16 12.66
N ARG A 480 -6.97 19.82 12.70
CA ARG A 480 -8.03 19.08 13.40
C ARG A 480 -7.97 19.21 14.92
N SER A 481 -6.79 19.37 15.52
CA SER A 481 -6.63 19.57 16.97
C SER A 481 -7.26 20.87 17.50
N THR A 482 -7.71 21.75 16.60
CA THR A 482 -8.31 23.04 16.94
C THR A 482 -9.82 23.10 16.66
N GLU A 483 -10.43 22.05 16.09
CA GLU A 483 -11.86 21.99 15.76
C GLU A 483 -12.63 21.08 16.73
N LEU A 484 -13.68 21.60 17.37
CA LEU A 484 -14.58 20.85 18.25
C LEU A 484 -15.55 20.00 17.40
N ARG A 485 -15.29 18.69 17.28
CA ARG A 485 -16.06 17.76 16.42
C ARG A 485 -16.62 16.56 17.19
N PHE A 486 -17.27 16.76 18.32
CA PHE A 486 -18.05 15.69 18.94
C PHE A 486 -19.44 15.64 18.28
N LYS A 487 -19.81 14.48 17.70
CA LYS A 487 -21.12 14.27 17.06
C LYS A 487 -22.20 13.83 18.06
N ALA A 488 -21.83 13.06 19.09
CA ALA A 488 -22.65 12.66 20.24
C ALA A 488 -21.79 11.81 21.20
N PHE A 489 -22.22 11.65 22.45
CA PHE A 489 -21.69 10.63 23.36
C PHE A 489 -22.50 9.34 23.21
N GLU A 490 -21.82 8.19 23.22
CA GLU A 490 -22.49 6.90 23.43
C GLU A 490 -22.62 6.68 24.94
N PHE A 491 -23.78 6.24 25.41
CA PHE A 491 -24.00 5.96 26.83
C PHE A 491 -23.72 4.48 27.11
N ALA A 492 -23.04 4.21 28.23
CA ALA A 492 -22.71 2.84 28.66
C ALA A 492 -23.97 2.01 28.95
N ASP A 493 -25.02 2.66 29.46
CA ASP A 493 -26.30 2.05 29.79
C ASP A 493 -27.42 3.10 29.81
N ASN A 494 -28.68 2.64 29.87
CA ASN A 494 -29.85 3.52 29.94
C ASN A 494 -29.88 4.38 31.22
N ASN A 495 -29.23 3.94 32.31
CA ASN A 495 -29.17 4.70 33.55
C ASN A 495 -28.27 5.93 33.40
N SER A 496 -27.13 5.78 32.72
CA SER A 496 -26.22 6.87 32.36
C SER A 496 -26.91 7.90 31.46
N HIS A 497 -27.74 7.45 30.53
CA HIS A 497 -28.57 8.33 29.71
C HIS A 497 -29.59 9.11 30.56
N PHE A 498 -30.29 8.44 31.48
CA PHE A 498 -31.23 9.09 32.40
C PHE A 498 -30.57 10.13 33.33
N LEU A 499 -29.40 9.78 33.90
CA LEU A 499 -28.64 10.70 34.74
C LEU A 499 -28.12 11.90 33.96
N TRP A 500 -27.71 11.71 32.69
CA TRP A 500 -27.31 12.80 31.81
C TRP A 500 -28.44 13.81 31.57
N ASP A 501 -29.66 13.33 31.32
CA ASP A 501 -30.83 14.20 31.16
C ASP A 501 -31.17 14.94 32.46
N SER A 502 -30.93 14.31 33.62
CA SER A 502 -31.08 14.97 34.93
C SER A 502 -30.04 16.09 35.13
N LEU A 503 -28.79 15.85 34.75
CA LEU A 503 -27.70 16.83 34.86
C LEU A 503 -27.95 18.11 34.06
N LYS A 504 -28.63 18.02 32.90
CA LYS A 504 -28.97 19.20 32.07
C LYS A 504 -29.90 20.19 32.77
N HIS A 505 -30.66 19.74 33.77
CA HIS A 505 -31.62 20.55 34.51
C HIS A 505 -31.09 21.03 35.86
N LEU A 506 -29.85 20.70 36.22
CA LEU A 506 -29.22 21.23 37.42
C LEU A 506 -28.92 22.72 37.24
N GLU A 507 -29.46 23.54 38.14
CA GLU A 507 -29.04 24.94 38.24
C GLU A 507 -27.61 24.99 38.82
N PHE A 508 -26.70 25.61 38.07
CA PHE A 508 -25.29 25.84 38.45
C PHE A 508 -24.40 24.59 38.61
N PRO A 509 -24.17 23.79 37.54
CA PRO A 509 -23.23 22.67 37.63
C PRO A 509 -21.78 23.20 37.70
N VAL A 510 -21.10 22.94 38.83
CA VAL A 510 -19.65 23.14 38.94
C VAL A 510 -18.94 21.88 38.44
N LEU A 511 -18.30 21.97 37.28
CA LEU A 511 -17.57 20.89 36.64
C LEU A 511 -16.12 20.86 37.12
N VAL A 512 -15.69 19.74 37.72
CA VAL A 512 -14.33 19.57 38.23
C VAL A 512 -13.65 18.40 37.53
N PRO A 513 -12.66 18.67 36.66
CA PRO A 513 -11.86 17.61 36.06
C PRO A 513 -11.02 16.88 37.11
N HIS A 514 -11.11 15.54 37.10
CA HIS A 514 -10.43 14.64 38.02
C HIS A 514 -9.59 13.62 37.25
N ARG A 515 -8.36 13.35 37.74
CA ARG A 515 -7.46 12.33 37.19
C ARG A 515 -7.41 11.14 38.17
N PRO A 516 -7.99 9.98 37.81
CA PRO A 516 -7.98 8.79 38.66
C PRO A 516 -6.55 8.39 39.08
N GLY A 517 -6.37 7.99 40.34
CA GLY A 517 -5.11 7.45 40.86
C GLY A 517 -4.07 8.49 41.35
N ARG A 518 -4.29 9.80 41.11
CA ARG A 518 -3.39 10.86 41.64
C ARG A 518 -3.84 11.38 43.01
N ARG A 519 -5.14 11.58 43.21
CA ARG A 519 -5.77 12.01 44.47
C ARG A 519 -7.15 11.35 44.60
N GLY A 520 -7.67 11.26 45.82
CA GLY A 520 -9.06 10.86 46.04
C GLY A 520 -10.04 11.95 45.62
N LEU A 521 -11.29 11.58 45.34
CA LEU A 521 -12.35 12.53 45.03
C LEU A 521 -12.60 13.50 46.20
N ASP A 522 -12.57 13.01 47.44
CA ASP A 522 -12.78 13.83 48.64
C ASP A 522 -11.69 14.88 48.84
N ASP A 523 -10.42 14.49 48.70
CA ASP A 523 -9.30 15.42 48.80
C ASP A 523 -9.37 16.50 47.72
N LYS A 524 -9.79 16.10 46.50
CA LYS A 524 -9.95 17.01 45.38
C LYS A 524 -11.11 17.98 45.62
N GLU A 525 -12.23 17.49 46.13
CA GLU A 525 -13.39 18.32 46.49
C GLU A 525 -13.04 19.34 47.56
N ALA A 526 -12.48 18.89 48.69
CA ALA A 526 -12.09 19.76 49.79
C ALA A 526 -11.13 20.86 49.32
N SER A 527 -10.15 20.49 48.48
CA SER A 527 -9.22 21.46 47.90
C SER A 527 -9.89 22.47 46.96
N ILE A 528 -10.86 22.05 46.13
CA ILE A 528 -11.53 22.95 45.20
C ILE A 528 -12.51 23.86 45.95
N ARG A 529 -13.33 23.32 46.85
CA ARG A 529 -14.26 24.12 47.67
C ARG A 529 -13.51 25.18 48.48
N HIS A 530 -12.41 24.81 49.12
CA HIS A 530 -11.59 25.76 49.90
C HIS A 530 -10.94 26.84 49.03
N ARG A 531 -10.29 26.47 47.91
CA ARG A 531 -9.57 27.45 47.07
C ARG A 531 -10.48 28.36 46.27
N HIS A 532 -11.55 27.80 45.73
CA HIS A 532 -12.50 28.51 44.87
C HIS A 532 -13.68 29.10 45.67
N ARG A 533 -13.66 28.94 47.00
CA ARG A 533 -14.66 29.47 47.96
C ARG A 533 -16.09 29.04 47.63
N LEU A 534 -16.26 27.78 47.25
CA LEU A 534 -17.58 27.19 47.00
C LEU A 534 -18.24 26.82 48.33
N SER A 535 -19.51 27.16 48.51
CA SER A 535 -20.31 26.75 49.66
C SER A 535 -20.71 25.27 49.56
N ASP A 536 -21.08 24.66 50.69
CA ASP A 536 -21.34 23.21 50.77
C ASP A 536 -22.60 22.77 50.00
N ASP A 537 -23.53 23.70 49.75
CA ASP A 537 -24.76 23.49 48.99
C ASP A 537 -24.56 23.49 47.48
N VAL A 538 -23.40 23.97 46.97
CA VAL A 538 -23.12 23.98 45.54
C VAL A 538 -22.82 22.56 45.04
N PRO A 539 -23.59 22.05 44.05
CA PRO A 539 -23.39 20.71 43.51
C PRO A 539 -22.13 20.66 42.64
N ILE A 540 -21.23 19.72 42.96
CA ILE A 540 -20.02 19.46 42.18
C ILE A 540 -20.23 18.20 41.35
N VAL A 541 -19.90 18.31 40.06
CA VAL A 541 -19.91 17.20 39.10
C VAL A 541 -18.48 16.93 38.66
N PHE A 542 -17.98 15.74 38.94
CA PHE A 542 -16.62 15.35 38.55
C PHE A 542 -16.59 14.83 37.12
N ILE A 543 -15.56 15.23 36.36
CA ILE A 543 -15.30 14.71 35.01
C ILE A 543 -14.01 13.90 35.03
N GLU A 544 -14.12 12.60 34.85
CA GLU A 544 -13.00 11.68 34.67
C GLU A 544 -12.88 11.30 33.20
N ALA A 545 -12.05 12.04 32.46
CA ALA A 545 -11.78 11.74 31.06
C ALA A 545 -10.53 10.87 30.93
N VAL A 546 -10.69 9.69 30.33
CA VAL A 546 -9.61 8.76 30.04
C VAL A 546 -9.41 8.70 28.54
N LEU A 547 -8.17 8.92 28.10
CA LEU A 547 -7.81 8.77 26.69
C LEU A 547 -8.01 7.33 26.25
N GLY A 548 -8.62 7.13 25.08
CA GLY A 548 -8.58 5.82 24.42
C GLY A 548 -7.21 5.57 23.79
N ASP A 549 -7.05 4.45 23.10
CA ASP A 549 -5.80 4.16 22.40
C ASP A 549 -5.48 5.30 21.40
N PRO A 550 -4.35 6.02 21.57
CA PRO A 550 -3.99 7.14 20.69
C PRO A 550 -3.77 6.71 19.23
N SER A 551 -3.73 5.40 18.93
CA SER A 551 -3.74 4.88 17.57
C SER A 551 -5.12 4.95 16.89
N GLU A 552 -6.23 4.97 17.64
CA GLU A 552 -7.59 5.11 17.11
C GLU A 552 -8.07 6.57 17.22
N PHE A 553 -8.21 7.29 16.10
CA PHE A 553 -8.66 8.70 16.09
C PHE A 553 -10.16 8.88 15.83
N GLN A 554 -10.89 7.82 15.49
CA GLN A 554 -12.35 7.77 15.61
C GLN A 554 -12.68 6.98 16.86
N GLN A 555 -12.69 7.67 17.99
CA GLN A 555 -13.19 7.10 19.22
C GLN A 555 -14.64 7.57 19.40
N SER A 556 -15.55 6.62 19.60
CA SER A 556 -16.86 6.93 20.16
C SER A 556 -16.69 7.07 21.68
N PRO A 557 -16.66 8.29 22.21
CA PRO A 557 -16.51 8.53 23.64
C PRO A 557 -17.66 7.84 24.36
N LEU A 558 -17.32 6.89 25.24
CA LEU A 558 -18.31 6.18 26.04
C LEU A 558 -18.46 6.94 27.35
N MET A 559 -19.66 7.50 27.54
CA MET A 559 -20.04 8.18 28.75
C MET A 559 -20.73 7.21 29.70
N GLU A 560 -20.16 7.06 30.88
CA GLU A 560 -20.72 6.35 32.02
C GLU A 560 -20.93 7.38 33.13
N ILE A 561 -22.14 7.50 33.64
CA ILE A 561 -22.45 8.44 34.72
C ILE A 561 -22.82 7.63 35.95
N LYS A 562 -22.14 7.91 37.06
CA LYS A 562 -22.43 7.28 38.35
C LYS A 562 -22.72 8.34 39.39
N GLN A 563 -23.66 8.02 40.27
CA GLN A 563 -23.86 8.77 41.50
C GLN A 563 -23.07 8.06 42.61
N GLN A 564 -22.09 8.74 43.20
CA GLN A 564 -21.30 8.24 44.33
C GLN A 564 -21.41 9.25 45.47
N GLU A 565 -21.83 8.77 46.65
CA GLU A 565 -21.84 9.57 47.89
C GLU A 565 -22.58 10.92 47.75
N GLY A 566 -23.68 10.93 46.99
CA GLY A 566 -24.49 12.13 46.75
C GLY A 566 -24.01 13.04 45.62
N ARG A 567 -22.92 12.68 44.92
CA ARG A 567 -22.30 13.47 43.85
C ARG A 567 -22.36 12.75 42.51
N PHE A 568 -22.32 13.49 41.40
CA PHE A 568 -22.25 12.91 40.06
C PHE A 568 -20.81 12.82 39.57
N VAL A 569 -20.44 11.66 39.03
CA VAL A 569 -19.16 11.42 38.37
C VAL A 569 -19.43 11.01 36.93
N ILE A 570 -19.02 11.86 35.99
CA ILE A 570 -19.06 11.60 34.56
C ILE A 570 -17.72 10.98 34.17
N ARG A 571 -17.72 9.67 33.92
CA ARG A 571 -16.58 8.96 33.33
C ARG A 571 -16.73 8.95 31.83
N VAL A 572 -15.79 9.57 31.13
CA VAL A 572 -15.72 9.47 29.67
C VAL A 572 -14.47 8.69 29.29
N SER A 573 -14.69 7.47 28.84
CA SER A 573 -13.63 6.62 28.31
C SER A 573 -13.58 6.70 26.80
N ARG A 574 -12.45 6.31 26.19
CA ARG A 574 -12.24 6.39 24.75
C ARG A 574 -12.36 7.84 24.24
N CYS A 575 -11.70 8.78 24.94
CA CYS A 575 -11.60 10.16 24.48
C CYS A 575 -10.38 10.36 23.57
N ALA A 576 -10.56 10.99 22.40
CA ALA A 576 -9.43 11.39 21.56
C ALA A 576 -8.60 12.55 22.16
N SER A 577 -9.21 13.36 23.02
CA SER A 577 -8.57 14.45 23.75
C SER A 577 -9.37 14.78 25.01
N ILE A 578 -8.67 14.87 26.15
CA ILE A 578 -9.27 15.25 27.44
C ILE A 578 -9.90 16.64 27.36
N ALA A 579 -9.20 17.61 26.78
CA ALA A 579 -9.70 18.97 26.63
C ALA A 579 -10.98 19.05 25.77
N HIS A 580 -11.04 18.27 24.69
CA HIS A 580 -12.24 18.24 23.85
C HIS A 580 -13.42 17.58 24.57
N ALA A 581 -13.19 16.51 25.32
CA ALA A 581 -14.25 15.86 26.10
C ALA A 581 -14.84 16.83 27.15
N ILE A 582 -13.98 17.49 27.93
CA ILE A 582 -14.42 18.48 28.94
C ILE A 582 -15.16 19.65 28.28
N ALA A 583 -14.61 20.23 27.22
CA ALA A 583 -15.25 21.35 26.52
C ALA A 583 -16.61 20.96 25.93
N THR A 584 -16.73 19.75 25.36
CA THR A 584 -17.99 19.26 24.80
C THR A 584 -19.04 19.04 25.88
N ILE A 585 -18.67 18.41 27.01
CA ILE A 585 -19.60 18.22 28.15
C ILE A 585 -20.11 19.58 28.64
N ALA A 586 -19.22 20.55 28.83
CA ALA A 586 -19.60 21.86 29.30
C ALA A 586 -20.51 22.60 28.31
N LEU A 587 -20.23 22.52 27.01
CA LEU A 587 -21.08 23.12 25.97
C LEU A 587 -22.45 22.44 25.87
N GLU A 588 -22.54 21.11 25.97
CA GLU A 588 -23.84 20.41 25.93
C GLU A 588 -24.69 20.67 27.18
N LEU A 589 -24.07 20.79 28.35
CA LEU A 589 -24.78 21.21 29.57
C LEU A 589 -25.25 22.67 29.45
N SER A 590 -24.46 23.55 28.83
CA SER A 590 -24.86 24.94 28.56
C SER A 590 -26.08 25.06 27.64
N ARG A 591 -26.30 24.11 26.72
CA ARG A 591 -27.49 24.12 25.84
C ARG A 591 -28.80 23.80 26.55
N GLY A 592 -28.73 23.04 27.65
CA GLY A 592 -29.90 22.60 28.41
C GLY A 592 -30.29 23.51 29.56
N GLY A 593 -29.42 24.44 29.96
CA GLY A 593 -29.58 25.25 31.17
C GLY A 593 -28.63 26.46 31.21
N THR A 594 -28.23 26.90 32.41
CA THR A 594 -27.24 27.97 32.57
C THR A 594 -25.82 27.48 32.26
N PRO A 595 -24.94 28.32 31.67
CA PRO A 595 -23.58 27.92 31.35
C PRO A 595 -22.82 27.47 32.62
N PRO A 596 -22.27 26.24 32.65
CA PRO A 596 -21.59 25.72 33.84
C PRO A 596 -20.24 26.41 34.06
N GLU A 597 -19.74 26.31 35.29
CA GLU A 597 -18.38 26.74 35.66
C GLU A 597 -17.44 25.52 35.67
N ILE A 598 -16.27 25.65 35.06
CA ILE A 598 -15.24 24.60 35.00
C ILE A 598 -14.06 25.02 35.85
N HIS A 599 -13.84 24.33 36.96
CA HIS A 599 -12.77 24.66 37.92
C HIS A 599 -11.55 23.75 37.73
N PHE A 600 -10.47 24.35 37.26
CA PHE A 600 -9.18 23.68 37.12
C PHE A 600 -8.25 24.04 38.28
N GLY A 601 -7.47 23.05 38.72
CA GLY A 601 -6.30 23.29 39.55
C GLY A 601 -5.07 23.59 38.69
N TRP A 602 -4.14 24.39 39.21
CA TRP A 602 -2.81 24.55 38.60
C TRP A 602 -2.09 23.20 38.48
N SER A 603 -1.47 22.97 37.32
CA SER A 603 -0.58 21.81 37.12
C SER A 603 0.83 22.15 37.57
N ASP A 604 1.50 21.22 38.26
CA ASP A 604 2.91 21.34 38.65
C ASP A 604 3.89 21.07 37.47
N GLU A 605 3.39 20.97 36.24
CA GLU A 605 4.16 20.67 35.02
C GLU A 605 4.70 21.96 34.38
N SER A 606 5.92 21.93 33.84
CA SER A 606 6.48 23.09 33.11
C SER A 606 5.74 23.33 31.78
N GLU A 607 5.61 24.59 31.35
CA GLU A 607 4.87 24.99 30.13
C GLU A 607 5.31 24.24 28.86
N LEU A 608 6.62 24.02 28.70
CA LEU A 608 7.17 23.26 27.57
C LEU A 608 6.75 21.79 27.62
N THR A 609 6.77 21.18 28.80
CA THR A 609 6.37 19.78 28.99
C THR A 609 4.87 19.59 28.75
N ALA A 610 4.05 20.53 29.22
CA ALA A 610 2.62 20.56 28.96
C ALA A 610 2.32 20.77 27.46
N THR A 611 3.09 21.61 26.76
CA THR A 611 2.88 21.86 25.34
C THR A 611 3.29 20.65 24.49
N VAL A 612 4.46 20.07 24.74
CA VAL A 612 4.95 18.86 24.06
C VAL A 612 4.07 17.64 24.36
N GLY A 613 3.66 17.49 25.63
CA GLY A 613 2.74 16.45 26.06
C GLY A 613 1.41 16.53 25.34
N PHE A 614 0.88 17.75 25.14
CA PHE A 614 -0.34 17.95 24.37
C PHE A 614 -0.15 17.51 22.91
N PHE A 615 0.95 17.90 22.27
CA PHE A 615 1.20 17.55 20.88
C PHE A 615 1.38 16.04 20.67
N LEU A 616 2.13 15.38 21.55
CA LEU A 616 2.47 13.96 21.43
C LEU A 616 1.39 13.03 22.01
N PHE A 617 0.75 13.39 23.11
CA PHE A 617 -0.14 12.49 23.85
C PHE A 617 -1.57 12.98 23.96
N GLY A 618 -1.89 14.21 23.50
CA GLY A 618 -3.22 14.79 23.69
C GLY A 618 -3.49 15.27 25.12
N GLU A 619 -2.46 15.25 25.98
CA GLU A 619 -2.50 15.67 27.38
C GLU A 619 -1.55 16.83 27.63
N GLY A 620 -2.08 18.01 27.95
CA GLY A 620 -1.27 19.13 28.37
C GLY A 620 -1.92 20.48 28.12
N ASN A 621 -1.66 21.43 29.03
CA ASN A 621 -2.30 22.74 29.10
C ASN A 621 -3.84 22.70 28.90
N VAL A 622 -4.47 21.70 29.51
CA VAL A 622 -5.90 21.38 29.38
C VAL A 622 -6.82 22.59 29.66
N PRO A 623 -6.60 23.39 30.72
CA PRO A 623 -7.50 24.51 31.02
C PRO A 623 -7.55 25.55 29.89
N TRP A 624 -6.38 25.93 29.36
CA TRP A 624 -6.27 26.88 28.25
C TRP A 624 -6.92 26.36 26.97
N ARG A 625 -6.73 25.07 26.68
CA ARG A 625 -7.34 24.42 25.52
C ARG A 625 -8.86 24.37 25.62
N VAL A 626 -9.40 24.02 26.79
CA VAL A 626 -10.86 24.01 27.02
C VAL A 626 -11.44 25.40 26.77
N ARG A 627 -10.78 26.45 27.26
CA ARG A 627 -11.20 27.84 27.01
C ARG A 627 -11.17 28.23 25.52
N ASP A 628 -10.09 27.92 24.80
CA ASP A 628 -9.97 28.23 23.36
C ASP A 628 -11.01 27.46 22.53
N LEU A 629 -11.25 26.19 22.89
CA LEU A 629 -12.24 25.32 22.27
C LEU A 629 -13.67 25.85 22.46
N ILE A 630 -14.03 26.25 23.68
CA ILE A 630 -15.33 26.87 23.98
C ILE A 630 -15.54 28.14 23.14
N ARG A 631 -14.56 29.05 23.16
CA ARG A 631 -14.64 30.34 22.44
C ARG A 631 -14.78 30.19 20.93
N LYS A 632 -14.24 29.12 20.36
CA LYS A 632 -14.35 28.81 18.92
C LYS A 632 -15.67 28.15 18.57
N ALA A 633 -16.23 27.35 19.48
CA ALA A 633 -17.44 26.58 19.23
C ALA A 633 -18.72 27.40 19.46
N GLU A 634 -18.72 28.30 20.45
CA GLU A 634 -19.85 29.18 20.75
C GLU A 634 -19.45 30.64 20.44
N PRO A 635 -20.06 31.31 19.45
CA PRO A 635 -19.75 32.71 19.15
C PRO A 635 -20.30 33.70 20.18
N ASP A 636 -21.37 33.38 20.92
CA ASP A 636 -21.96 34.28 21.92
C ASP A 636 -21.23 34.16 23.29
N PRO A 637 -20.52 35.21 23.75
CA PRO A 637 -19.82 35.18 25.03
C PRO A 637 -20.71 34.92 26.25
N SER A 638 -22.01 35.23 26.18
CA SER A 638 -22.93 35.04 27.29
C SER A 638 -23.30 33.57 27.53
N LEU A 639 -23.10 32.71 26.53
CA LEU A 639 -23.37 31.27 26.58
C LEU A 639 -22.12 30.43 26.85
N HIS A 640 -20.96 31.07 27.03
CA HIS A 640 -19.69 30.39 27.29
C HIS A 640 -19.70 29.77 28.68
N PRO A 641 -19.44 28.45 28.80
CA PRO A 641 -19.03 27.89 30.08
C PRO A 641 -17.79 28.61 30.62
N HIS A 642 -17.82 29.00 31.88
CA HIS A 642 -16.76 29.81 32.49
C HIS A 642 -15.60 28.92 32.91
N VAL A 643 -14.39 29.22 32.45
CA VAL A 643 -13.18 28.47 32.81
C VAL A 643 -12.41 29.21 33.90
N ILE A 644 -12.34 28.63 35.10
CA ILE A 644 -11.68 29.19 36.28
C ILE A 644 -10.46 28.33 36.62
N ILE A 645 -9.31 28.96 36.88
CA ILE A 645 -8.03 28.27 37.16
C ILE A 645 -7.50 28.77 38.51
N GLY A 646 -7.26 27.87 39.47
CA GLY A 646 -6.84 28.22 40.85
C GLY A 646 -6.38 27.06 41.72
#